data_AF-A0A5N5GPT0-F1
#
_entry.id   AF-A0A5N5GPT0-F1
#
_cell.length_a   1.000
_cell.length_b   1.000
_cell.length_c   1.000
_cell.angle_alpha   90.00
_cell.angle_beta   90.00
_cell.angle_gamma   90.00
#
_symmetry.space_group_name_H-M   'P 1'
#
loop_
_entity.id
_entity.type
_entity.pdbx_description
1 polymer ?
#
loop_
_entity_poly.entity_id
_entity_poly.type
_entity_poly.pdbx_seq_one_letter_code
_entity_poly.pdbx_strand_id
1 'polypeptide(L)'
;MNNWSFGIEAEAAMLGQPICMLLPGVVGFKLTGKLRDGVTATDLVVTVTQMLKKHGVFGKFVEFYGEGMGELSLADRATIANMSPEYGATMGFFPVDNVTLQYLELTGRSNKTGICSQPRQERAYTSYLQWDLADVEPCGFAVPKEEQGKVEKFSFHGQPAELRHGSVVIAAITSCTITSNPTVTITSNPTVMVGAGLVAKKASELGLEVGFDFDMSFHLMPLVELQNLDAGRVQPWIKTSLAPGSRVVTEYLLQSGLLKYLNQLGFNVVGYGCTTCIGNSGELDESVASAISENDIVAVAVLSGNRNFEGRIHRLTRANYLASPPLVVAYALDGTVDIDFDTEPIGIGKDGKSVYFKNIWPSNEEIAQVVQSSVLPDMFKSMYEGITKGNPLWNQLSNPSSTLLPWDVNSTYIHEPPHFKDMSKDPPVLMGITTDHISPCGNIHKDSPTAKYLPKVGVERKDFNSYGSGRGNDDEVMTRGTFANIRITIHIPTGEKLHVYDAAMVGIHMQKYKAAEQSTIVSAGADYGSGSARDWAAKGPMLQGVTAVIAKSFERIHRSNLVGMGIIPLSFKPGEDADMLGLTGHERCTIELPRDISEIKPGQDVKVTTDNAKSFTCTLHFDTKVELAYFDHGGILPYVKLLSFWICSLSRL
;
A
#
# COMPACT_ATOMS: atom_id res chain seq x y z
N MET A 1 0.81 -12.22 16.04
CA MET A 1 1.37 -10.87 15.81
C MET A 1 0.22 -9.88 15.92
N ASN A 2 0.33 -8.88 16.78
CA ASN A 2 -0.69 -7.84 16.94
C ASN A 2 -0.04 -6.52 16.57
N ASN A 3 -0.43 -5.88 15.47
CA ASN A 3 -0.23 -4.44 15.26
C ASN A 3 -1.11 -3.91 14.12
N TRP A 4 -1.73 -2.76 14.38
CA TRP A 4 -2.74 -2.12 13.53
C TRP A 4 -2.19 -0.77 13.03
N SER A 5 -2.74 -0.24 11.95
CA SER A 5 -2.33 1.08 11.43
C SER A 5 -3.36 2.14 11.82
N PHE A 6 -2.89 3.16 12.51
CA PHE A 6 -3.69 4.27 13.02
C PHE A 6 -3.01 5.60 12.67
N GLY A 7 -3.78 6.56 12.19
CA GLY A 7 -3.32 7.94 11.99
C GLY A 7 -3.55 8.76 13.26
N ILE A 8 -4.56 9.61 13.25
CA ILE A 8 -4.95 10.46 14.40
C ILE A 8 -5.35 9.65 15.65
N GLU A 9 -5.84 8.42 15.47
CA GLU A 9 -6.11 7.49 16.58
C GLU A 9 -4.81 7.06 17.30
N ALA A 10 -3.66 7.01 16.61
CA ALA A 10 -2.37 6.74 17.24
C ALA A 10 -1.93 7.91 18.12
N GLU A 11 -2.15 9.15 17.67
CA GLU A 11 -1.89 10.36 18.47
C GLU A 11 -2.72 10.35 19.75
N ALA A 12 -4.02 10.03 19.65
CA ALA A 12 -4.89 9.89 20.81
C ALA A 12 -4.43 8.77 21.76
N ALA A 13 -4.02 7.62 21.23
CA ALA A 13 -3.50 6.50 22.03
C ALA A 13 -2.19 6.86 22.75
N MET A 14 -1.28 7.59 22.08
CA MET A 14 -0.07 8.11 22.71
C MET A 14 -0.36 9.08 23.86
N LEU A 15 -1.50 9.77 23.80
CA LEU A 15 -2.01 10.64 24.88
C LEU A 15 -2.84 9.88 25.93
N GLY A 16 -2.84 8.54 25.87
CA GLY A 16 -3.48 7.68 26.86
C GLY A 16 -4.96 7.38 26.61
N GLN A 17 -5.53 7.79 25.47
CA GLN A 17 -6.89 7.36 25.12
C GLN A 17 -6.92 5.88 24.74
N PRO A 18 -7.85 5.10 25.30
CA PRO A 18 -8.12 3.75 24.82
C PRO A 18 -8.65 3.78 23.37
N ILE A 19 -8.24 2.79 22.57
CA ILE A 19 -8.87 2.56 21.27
C ILE A 19 -10.29 2.05 21.50
N CYS A 20 -11.28 2.75 20.93
CA CYS A 20 -12.68 2.32 20.98
C CYS A 20 -13.02 1.55 19.70
N MET A 21 -13.60 0.36 19.84
CA MET A 21 -14.06 -0.43 18.71
C MET A 21 -15.28 -1.28 19.08
N LEU A 22 -16.10 -1.61 18.09
CA LEU A 22 -17.10 -2.67 18.24
C LEU A 22 -16.40 -4.01 18.44
N LEU A 23 -16.95 -4.86 19.32
CA LEU A 23 -16.43 -6.21 19.52
C LEU A 23 -16.56 -7.00 18.21
N PRO A 24 -15.45 -7.40 17.57
CA PRO A 24 -15.52 -7.99 16.24
C PRO A 24 -15.90 -9.47 16.32
N GLY A 25 -16.66 -9.95 15.32
CA GLY A 25 -16.76 -11.39 15.08
C GLY A 25 -15.40 -11.98 14.68
N VAL A 26 -15.19 -13.27 14.95
CA VAL A 26 -13.94 -13.97 14.63
C VAL A 26 -14.22 -15.09 13.64
N VAL A 27 -13.60 -15.03 12.46
CA VAL A 27 -13.65 -16.08 11.44
C VAL A 27 -12.48 -17.03 11.64
N GLY A 28 -12.77 -18.31 11.87
CA GLY A 28 -11.75 -19.35 11.98
C GLY A 28 -11.36 -19.86 10.59
N PHE A 29 -10.10 -19.69 10.21
CA PHE A 29 -9.53 -20.22 8.97
C PHE A 29 -8.68 -21.46 9.28
N LYS A 30 -9.17 -22.64 8.92
CA LYS A 30 -8.45 -23.91 9.10
C LYS A 30 -7.54 -24.21 7.90
N LEU A 31 -6.25 -24.40 8.17
CA LEU A 31 -5.25 -24.83 7.18
C LEU A 31 -4.89 -26.30 7.41
N THR A 32 -4.94 -27.10 6.33
CA THR A 32 -4.53 -28.51 6.29
C THR A 32 -3.54 -28.75 5.16
N GLY A 33 -2.88 -29.92 5.16
CA GLY A 33 -1.94 -30.30 4.10
C GLY A 33 -0.62 -29.51 4.10
N LYS A 34 0.07 -29.53 2.95
CA LYS A 34 1.38 -28.90 2.71
C LYS A 34 1.39 -28.24 1.33
N LEU A 35 2.10 -27.11 1.20
CA LEU A 35 2.30 -26.46 -0.11
C LEU A 35 3.06 -27.41 -1.07
N ARG A 36 2.65 -27.42 -2.34
CA ARG A 36 3.35 -28.16 -3.40
C ARG A 36 4.69 -27.49 -3.71
N ASP A 37 5.65 -28.27 -4.22
CA ASP A 37 6.90 -27.72 -4.72
C ASP A 37 6.63 -26.72 -5.85
N GLY A 38 7.30 -25.57 -5.82
CA GLY A 38 7.06 -24.47 -6.76
C GLY A 38 6.03 -23.44 -6.30
N VAL A 39 5.19 -23.76 -5.31
CA VAL A 39 4.19 -22.82 -4.75
C VAL A 39 4.82 -22.02 -3.62
N THR A 40 4.65 -20.71 -3.66
CA THR A 40 5.24 -19.78 -2.68
C THR A 40 4.22 -19.25 -1.67
N ALA A 41 4.71 -18.67 -0.58
CA ALA A 41 3.87 -17.98 0.39
C ALA A 41 3.07 -16.80 -0.23
N THR A 42 3.55 -16.25 -1.35
CA THR A 42 2.82 -15.22 -2.08
C THR A 42 1.60 -15.79 -2.80
N ASP A 43 1.72 -16.98 -3.41
CA ASP A 43 0.60 -17.64 -4.09
C ASP A 43 -0.48 -18.05 -3.08
N LEU A 44 -0.04 -18.53 -1.92
CA LEU A 44 -0.92 -18.82 -0.79
C LEU A 44 -1.66 -17.55 -0.33
N VAL A 45 -0.97 -16.41 -0.19
CA VAL A 45 -1.64 -15.21 0.32
C VAL A 45 -2.63 -14.61 -0.67
N VAL A 46 -2.34 -14.66 -1.98
CA VAL A 46 -3.29 -14.21 -3.02
C VAL A 46 -4.54 -15.07 -2.97
N THR A 47 -4.38 -16.40 -2.88
CA THR A 47 -5.50 -17.35 -2.76
C THR A 47 -6.33 -17.09 -1.50
N VAL A 48 -5.67 -17.00 -0.34
CA VAL A 48 -6.32 -16.70 0.95
C VAL A 48 -7.05 -15.36 0.91
N THR A 49 -6.47 -14.33 0.28
CA THR A 49 -7.08 -13.01 0.13
C THR A 49 -8.37 -13.08 -0.68
N GLN A 50 -8.36 -13.76 -1.82
CA GLN A 50 -9.54 -13.93 -2.67
C GLN A 50 -10.65 -14.69 -1.94
N MET A 51 -10.30 -15.77 -1.22
CA MET A 51 -11.25 -16.56 -0.44
C MET A 51 -11.90 -15.74 0.68
N LEU A 52 -11.09 -15.00 1.46
CA LEU A 52 -11.59 -14.21 2.58
C LEU A 52 -12.44 -13.04 2.11
N LYS A 53 -12.07 -12.43 0.98
CA LYS A 53 -12.89 -11.40 0.34
C LYS A 53 -14.25 -11.95 -0.08
N LYS A 54 -14.28 -13.13 -0.72
CA LYS A 54 -15.52 -13.80 -1.11
C LYS A 54 -16.39 -14.19 0.09
N HIS A 55 -15.77 -14.57 1.21
CA HIS A 55 -16.48 -14.96 2.44
C HIS A 55 -17.06 -13.77 3.22
N GLY A 56 -16.58 -12.55 3.00
CA GLY A 56 -17.07 -11.36 3.67
C GLY A 56 -16.57 -11.24 5.12
N VAL A 57 -15.28 -10.96 5.26
CA VAL A 57 -14.62 -10.75 6.56
C VAL A 57 -14.50 -9.28 6.99
N PHE A 58 -15.21 -8.38 6.30
CA PHE A 58 -15.20 -6.95 6.60
C PHE A 58 -15.55 -6.66 8.06
N GLY A 59 -14.71 -5.89 8.75
CA GLY A 59 -14.90 -5.53 10.16
C GLY A 59 -14.73 -6.67 11.18
N LYS A 60 -14.28 -7.86 10.74
CA LYS A 60 -14.07 -9.04 11.59
C LYS A 60 -12.59 -9.31 11.82
N PHE A 61 -12.28 -10.18 12.79
CA PHE A 61 -10.98 -10.81 12.91
C PHE A 61 -10.96 -12.11 12.12
N VAL A 62 -9.81 -12.46 11.57
CA VAL A 62 -9.54 -13.78 10.98
C VAL A 62 -8.49 -14.44 11.85
N GLU A 63 -8.77 -15.64 12.36
CA GLU A 63 -7.84 -16.43 13.14
C GLU A 63 -7.47 -17.72 12.40
N PHE A 64 -6.18 -17.93 12.17
CA PHE A 64 -5.67 -19.11 11.47
C PHE A 64 -5.36 -20.24 12.46
N TYR A 65 -5.80 -21.44 12.13
CA TYR A 65 -5.61 -22.65 12.94
C TYR A 65 -5.51 -23.90 12.05
N GLY A 66 -5.25 -25.07 12.64
CA GLY A 66 -5.14 -26.34 11.90
C GLY A 66 -3.72 -26.91 11.88
N GLU A 67 -3.57 -28.10 11.31
CA GLU A 67 -2.28 -28.82 11.27
C GLU A 67 -1.31 -28.24 10.23
N GLY A 68 -1.83 -27.71 9.12
CA GLY A 68 -1.02 -27.06 8.08
C GLY A 68 -0.30 -25.80 8.56
N MET A 69 -0.64 -25.28 9.74
CA MET A 69 0.08 -24.20 10.40
C MET A 69 1.55 -24.57 10.66
N GLY A 70 1.84 -25.83 10.97
CA GLY A 70 3.20 -26.31 11.24
C GLY A 70 4.12 -26.24 10.03
N GLU A 71 3.54 -26.28 8.82
CA GLU A 71 4.27 -26.20 7.55
C GLU A 71 4.61 -24.76 7.14
N LEU A 72 4.02 -23.76 7.80
CA LEU A 72 4.25 -22.35 7.51
C LEU A 72 5.29 -21.76 8.45
N SER A 73 6.37 -21.21 7.88
CA SER A 73 7.34 -20.45 8.65
C SER A 73 6.68 -19.20 9.26
N LEU A 74 7.28 -18.63 10.32
CA LEU A 74 6.74 -17.40 10.91
C LEU A 74 6.65 -16.26 9.88
N ALA A 75 7.58 -16.22 8.91
CA ALA A 75 7.57 -15.23 7.86
C ALA A 75 6.41 -15.43 6.88
N ASP A 76 6.02 -16.67 6.56
CA ASP A 76 4.85 -16.97 5.71
C ASP A 76 3.54 -16.57 6.39
N ARG A 77 3.43 -16.86 7.69
CA ARG A 77 2.29 -16.42 8.52
C ARG A 77 2.17 -14.91 8.57
N ALA A 78 3.32 -14.23 8.66
CA ALA A 78 3.39 -12.78 8.60
C ALA A 78 2.85 -12.26 7.25
N THR A 79 3.28 -12.85 6.12
CA THR A 79 2.79 -12.49 4.78
C THR A 79 1.25 -12.55 4.73
N ILE A 80 0.65 -13.60 5.28
CA ILE A 80 -0.82 -13.77 5.30
C ILE A 80 -1.51 -12.74 6.21
N ALA A 81 -0.97 -12.53 7.41
CA ALA A 81 -1.52 -11.55 8.35
C ALA A 81 -1.46 -10.12 7.80
N ASN A 82 -0.40 -9.78 7.04
CA ASN A 82 -0.21 -8.47 6.46
C ASN A 82 -1.32 -8.07 5.49
N MET A 83 -1.84 -9.02 4.71
CA MET A 83 -2.84 -8.74 3.68
C MET A 83 -4.26 -8.54 4.24
N SER A 84 -4.40 -8.38 5.57
CA SER A 84 -5.68 -8.15 6.22
C SER A 84 -6.47 -6.95 5.68
N PRO A 85 -5.84 -5.79 5.38
CA PRO A 85 -6.53 -4.70 4.70
C PRO A 85 -7.07 -5.10 3.32
N GLU A 86 -6.35 -5.96 2.58
CA GLU A 86 -6.67 -6.36 1.22
C GLU A 86 -7.87 -7.34 1.16
N TYR A 87 -8.04 -8.21 2.16
CA TYR A 87 -9.26 -9.00 2.33
C TYR A 87 -10.33 -8.36 3.24
N GLY A 88 -10.08 -7.14 3.73
CA GLY A 88 -11.02 -6.33 4.50
C GLY A 88 -11.17 -6.70 5.98
N ALA A 89 -10.37 -7.64 6.49
CA ALA A 89 -10.40 -7.96 7.91
C ALA A 89 -9.72 -6.85 8.73
N THR A 90 -10.16 -6.71 9.98
CA THR A 90 -9.45 -5.82 10.92
C THR A 90 -8.09 -6.39 11.30
N MET A 91 -7.95 -7.73 11.30
CA MET A 91 -6.72 -8.43 11.68
C MET A 91 -6.70 -9.85 11.13
N GLY A 92 -5.53 -10.29 10.65
CA GLY A 92 -5.19 -11.70 10.46
C GLY A 92 -4.30 -12.19 11.60
N PHE A 93 -4.80 -13.14 12.40
CA PHE A 93 -4.17 -13.57 13.65
C PHE A 93 -3.65 -15.01 13.56
N PHE A 94 -2.35 -15.16 13.84
CA PHE A 94 -1.70 -16.46 14.06
C PHE A 94 -1.34 -16.58 15.54
N PRO A 95 -1.86 -17.59 16.25
CA PRO A 95 -1.49 -17.85 17.63
C PRO A 95 0.01 -18.13 17.80
N VAL A 96 0.56 -17.81 18.97
CA VAL A 96 1.94 -18.16 19.34
C VAL A 96 2.05 -19.67 19.50
N ASP A 97 3.04 -20.26 18.84
CA ASP A 97 3.36 -21.68 18.86
C ASP A 97 4.89 -21.91 18.77
N ASN A 98 5.32 -23.16 18.61
CA ASN A 98 6.73 -23.52 18.56
C ASN A 98 7.51 -22.82 17.43
N VAL A 99 6.91 -22.67 16.24
CA VAL A 99 7.53 -21.92 15.12
C VAL A 99 7.77 -20.47 15.51
N THR A 100 6.83 -19.87 16.25
CA THR A 100 6.97 -18.51 16.78
C THR A 100 8.11 -18.42 17.79
N LEU A 101 8.23 -19.38 18.71
CA LEU A 101 9.29 -19.40 19.72
C LEU A 101 10.68 -19.60 19.09
N GLN A 102 10.81 -20.53 18.14
CA GLN A 102 12.05 -20.74 17.38
C GLN A 102 12.49 -19.48 16.65
N TYR A 103 11.55 -18.73 16.09
CA TYR A 103 11.85 -17.46 15.46
C TYR A 103 12.34 -16.39 16.44
N LEU A 104 11.75 -16.31 17.65
CA LEU A 104 12.25 -15.39 18.68
C LEU A 104 13.70 -15.71 19.06
N GLU A 105 14.03 -16.99 19.20
CA GLU A 105 15.40 -17.45 19.46
C GLU A 105 16.36 -17.10 18.30
N LEU A 106 15.94 -17.38 17.05
CA LEU A 106 16.69 -17.04 15.84
C LEU A 106 17.02 -15.53 15.77
N THR A 107 16.11 -14.68 16.24
CA THR A 107 16.28 -13.22 16.24
C THR A 107 16.96 -12.69 17.49
N GLY A 108 17.61 -13.56 18.27
CA GLY A 108 18.43 -13.21 19.42
C GLY A 108 17.64 -12.88 20.69
N ARG A 109 16.33 -13.18 20.75
CA ARG A 109 15.47 -12.91 21.91
C ARG A 109 15.38 -14.16 22.78
N SER A 110 15.62 -14.00 24.09
CA SER A 110 15.48 -15.11 25.04
C SER A 110 14.02 -15.52 25.21
N ASN A 111 13.78 -16.80 25.51
CA ASN A 111 12.46 -17.44 25.73
C ASN A 111 11.70 -16.95 27.00
N LYS A 112 11.97 -15.72 27.47
CA LYS A 112 11.47 -15.16 28.74
C LYS A 112 10.02 -14.66 28.69
N THR A 113 9.39 -14.64 27.52
CA THR A 113 7.97 -14.29 27.42
C THR A 113 7.16 -15.52 27.78
N GLY A 114 6.59 -15.56 28.99
CA GLY A 114 5.69 -16.62 29.47
C GLY A 114 4.36 -16.76 28.71
N ILE A 115 4.34 -16.44 27.41
CA ILE A 115 3.25 -16.65 26.47
C ILE A 115 3.32 -18.12 26.03
N CYS A 116 3.13 -19.02 27.00
CA CYS A 116 3.02 -20.44 26.72
C CYS A 116 1.67 -20.69 26.04
N SER A 117 1.67 -21.56 25.04
CA SER A 117 0.47 -22.07 24.40
C SER A 117 -0.53 -22.52 25.46
N GLN A 118 -1.63 -21.77 25.60
CA GLN A 118 -2.74 -22.26 26.42
C GLN A 118 -3.20 -23.62 25.85
N PRO A 119 -3.63 -24.56 26.71
CA PRO A 119 -4.12 -25.86 26.26
C PRO A 119 -5.17 -25.69 25.16
N ARG A 120 -5.18 -26.63 24.22
CA ARG A 120 -6.01 -26.65 23.00
C ARG A 120 -7.50 -26.66 23.38
N GLN A 121 -8.01 -25.51 23.78
CA GLN A 121 -9.42 -25.30 24.09
C GLN A 121 -10.14 -25.18 22.77
N GLU A 122 -11.26 -25.88 22.63
CA GLU A 122 -12.09 -25.84 21.43
C GLU A 122 -12.61 -24.39 21.27
N ARG A 123 -12.12 -23.70 20.24
CA ARG A 123 -12.47 -22.29 19.99
C ARG A 123 -13.75 -22.25 19.17
N ALA A 124 -14.75 -21.54 19.67
CA ALA A 124 -15.96 -21.24 18.91
C ALA A 124 -15.73 -19.98 18.08
N TYR A 125 -15.74 -20.13 16.75
CA TYR A 125 -15.66 -19.02 15.80
C TYR A 125 -17.06 -18.60 15.33
N THR A 126 -17.20 -17.34 14.94
CA THR A 126 -18.43 -16.78 14.37
C THR A 126 -18.75 -17.40 13.01
N SER A 127 -17.73 -17.75 12.24
CA SER A 127 -17.86 -18.58 11.03
C SER A 127 -16.55 -19.30 10.73
N TYR A 128 -16.61 -20.30 9.86
CA TYR A 128 -15.50 -21.21 9.57
C TYR A 128 -15.19 -21.23 8.07
N LEU A 129 -13.90 -21.29 7.74
CA LEU A 129 -13.36 -21.61 6.43
C LEU A 129 -12.32 -22.71 6.60
N GLN A 130 -12.20 -23.59 5.61
CA GLN A 130 -11.15 -24.60 5.57
C GLN A 130 -10.51 -24.60 4.18
N TRP A 131 -9.20 -24.79 4.14
CA TRP A 131 -8.46 -24.94 2.90
C TRP A 131 -7.30 -25.92 3.03
N ASP A 132 -7.07 -26.69 1.97
CA ASP A 132 -5.89 -27.53 1.84
C ASP A 132 -4.79 -26.75 1.12
N LEU A 133 -3.60 -26.67 1.73
CA LEU A 133 -2.44 -26.00 1.15
C LEU A 133 -2.00 -26.64 -0.18
N ALA A 134 -2.38 -27.89 -0.44
CA ALA A 134 -2.10 -28.53 -1.71
C ALA A 134 -2.87 -27.90 -2.88
N ASP A 135 -3.96 -27.16 -2.68
CA ASP A 135 -4.84 -26.70 -3.78
C ASP A 135 -4.56 -25.26 -4.26
N VAL A 136 -3.41 -24.70 -3.89
CA VAL A 136 -3.00 -23.35 -4.31
C VAL A 136 -2.44 -23.38 -5.73
N GLU A 137 -2.98 -22.55 -6.64
CA GLU A 137 -2.57 -22.42 -8.05
C GLU A 137 -2.05 -20.99 -8.38
N PRO A 138 -1.12 -20.83 -9.34
CA PRO A 138 -0.69 -19.51 -9.85
C PRO A 138 -1.82 -18.76 -10.59
N CYS A 139 -1.89 -17.43 -10.47
CA CYS A 139 -2.97 -16.60 -11.05
C CYS A 139 -2.44 -15.47 -11.99
N GLY A 140 -3.07 -15.27 -13.17
CA GLY A 140 -2.76 -14.22 -14.16
C GLY A 140 -3.96 -13.32 -14.59
N PHE A 141 -3.74 -12.27 -15.40
CA PHE A 141 -4.81 -11.37 -15.92
C PHE A 141 -5.15 -11.62 -17.41
N ALA A 142 -6.42 -11.40 -17.77
CA ALA A 142 -6.98 -11.64 -19.10
C ALA A 142 -6.93 -10.40 -20.02
N VAL A 143 -6.17 -10.48 -21.11
CA VAL A 143 -6.18 -9.52 -22.25
C VAL A 143 -7.07 -10.08 -23.38
N PRO A 144 -7.87 -9.27 -24.12
CA PRO A 144 -8.67 -9.72 -25.26
C PRO A 144 -7.82 -10.40 -26.35
N LYS A 145 -8.28 -11.54 -26.88
CA LYS A 145 -7.49 -12.40 -27.81
C LYS A 145 -7.04 -11.69 -29.10
N GLU A 146 -7.76 -10.69 -29.55
CA GLU A 146 -7.45 -9.95 -30.78
C GLU A 146 -6.28 -8.96 -30.66
N GLU A 147 -5.91 -8.55 -29.44
CA GLU A 147 -4.84 -7.57 -29.21
C GLU A 147 -3.53 -8.19 -28.70
N GLN A 148 -3.53 -9.49 -28.39
CA GLN A 148 -2.37 -10.21 -27.82
C GLN A 148 -1.13 -10.25 -28.73
N GLY A 149 -1.29 -10.03 -30.05
CA GLY A 149 -0.19 -10.10 -31.03
C GLY A 149 0.59 -8.81 -31.27
N LYS A 150 0.31 -7.71 -30.56
CA LYS A 150 0.97 -6.41 -30.82
C LYS A 150 2.42 -6.41 -30.32
N VAL A 151 3.34 -6.07 -31.22
CA VAL A 151 4.78 -5.93 -30.94
C VAL A 151 5.26 -4.59 -31.47
N GLU A 152 5.95 -3.84 -30.62
CA GLU A 152 6.51 -2.53 -30.92
C GLU A 152 8.02 -2.57 -30.82
N LYS A 153 8.69 -2.14 -31.90
CA LYS A 153 10.16 -2.10 -31.98
C LYS A 153 10.64 -0.69 -31.68
N PHE A 154 11.66 -0.57 -30.85
CA PHE A 154 12.26 0.71 -30.49
C PHE A 154 13.78 0.59 -30.38
N SER A 155 14.46 1.73 -30.25
CA SER A 155 15.91 1.78 -30.03
C SER A 155 16.18 2.12 -28.57
N PHE A 156 16.78 1.20 -27.82
CA PHE A 156 17.23 1.42 -26.45
C PHE A 156 18.74 1.68 -26.45
N HIS A 157 19.15 2.94 -26.22
CA HIS A 157 20.55 3.37 -26.27
C HIS A 157 21.31 2.93 -27.54
N GLY A 158 20.63 2.91 -28.70
CA GLY A 158 21.23 2.53 -29.99
C GLY A 158 21.13 1.04 -30.34
N GLN A 159 20.60 0.21 -29.44
CA GLN A 159 20.34 -1.22 -29.70
C GLN A 159 18.86 -1.45 -30.05
N PRO A 160 18.56 -2.40 -30.96
CA PRO A 160 17.18 -2.78 -31.24
C PRO A 160 16.56 -3.46 -30.00
N ALA A 161 15.34 -3.05 -29.67
CA ALA A 161 14.57 -3.60 -28.56
C ALA A 161 13.10 -3.75 -28.97
N GLU A 162 12.36 -4.64 -28.30
CA GLU A 162 10.95 -4.90 -28.58
C GLU A 162 10.11 -4.93 -27.30
N LEU A 163 8.94 -4.30 -27.33
CA LEU A 163 7.92 -4.40 -26.29
C LEU A 163 6.64 -5.00 -26.88
N ARG A 164 5.94 -5.79 -26.07
CA ARG A 164 4.64 -6.36 -26.38
C ARG A 164 3.69 -6.16 -25.19
N HIS A 165 2.40 -6.42 -25.38
CA HIS A 165 1.52 -6.55 -24.22
C HIS A 165 2.04 -7.65 -23.29
N GLY A 166 2.12 -7.36 -21.99
CA GLY A 166 2.70 -8.29 -21.03
C GLY A 166 4.21 -8.12 -20.78
N SER A 167 4.91 -7.29 -21.58
CA SER A 167 6.34 -7.02 -21.34
C SER A 167 6.57 -6.42 -19.95
N VAL A 168 7.49 -7.04 -19.21
CA VAL A 168 7.96 -6.57 -17.92
C VAL A 168 8.87 -5.38 -18.17
N VAL A 169 8.57 -4.24 -17.54
CA VAL A 169 9.40 -3.02 -17.60
C VAL A 169 9.88 -2.58 -16.23
N ILE A 170 9.28 -3.12 -15.16
CA ILE A 170 9.71 -2.96 -13.77
C ILE A 170 9.70 -4.33 -13.11
N ALA A 171 10.83 -4.71 -12.51
CA ALA A 171 10.94 -5.91 -11.68
C ALA A 171 11.54 -5.52 -10.33
N ALA A 172 10.71 -5.44 -9.30
CA ALA A 172 11.12 -4.88 -8.00
C ALA A 172 10.98 -5.89 -6.86
N ILE A 173 12.11 -6.32 -6.31
CA ILE A 173 12.15 -6.98 -5.01
C ILE A 173 12.07 -5.87 -3.95
N THR A 174 10.86 -5.55 -3.52
CA THR A 174 10.53 -4.41 -2.68
C THR A 174 9.54 -4.82 -1.58
N SER A 175 9.15 -3.85 -0.76
CA SER A 175 8.15 -3.93 0.31
C SER A 175 8.63 -4.47 1.65
N CYS A 176 8.18 -3.76 2.68
CA CYS A 176 8.10 -4.23 4.04
C CYS A 176 6.69 -4.81 4.28
N THR A 177 6.47 -6.08 3.95
CA THR A 177 5.25 -6.83 4.31
C THR A 177 5.24 -7.19 5.81
N ILE A 178 5.47 -6.20 6.68
CA ILE A 178 4.83 -5.97 8.00
C ILE A 178 5.48 -4.76 8.70
N THR A 179 4.58 -3.94 9.23
CA THR A 179 4.78 -2.82 10.16
C THR A 179 5.16 -3.33 11.55
N SER A 180 6.14 -2.67 12.19
CA SER A 180 6.59 -2.72 13.61
C SER A 180 7.73 -3.67 14.03
N ASN A 181 8.10 -4.67 13.22
CA ASN A 181 9.28 -5.48 13.52
C ASN A 181 10.21 -5.56 12.31
N PRO A 182 11.37 -4.88 12.31
CA PRO A 182 12.29 -4.86 11.16
C PRO A 182 12.86 -6.25 10.82
N THR A 183 12.58 -7.26 11.64
CA THR A 183 12.98 -8.65 11.43
C THR A 183 12.03 -9.46 10.51
N VAL A 184 10.76 -9.07 10.32
CA VAL A 184 9.79 -9.86 9.52
C VAL A 184 9.13 -8.98 8.46
N THR A 185 9.58 -9.09 7.21
CA THR A 185 8.94 -8.51 6.02
C THR A 185 9.11 -9.49 4.85
N ILE A 186 8.42 -9.37 3.68
CA ILE A 186 8.75 -10.25 2.52
C ILE A 186 10.24 -10.10 2.16
N THR A 187 10.75 -8.86 2.18
CA THR A 187 12.18 -8.60 1.97
C THR A 187 13.05 -8.86 3.20
N SER A 188 12.47 -9.22 4.36
CA SER A 188 13.17 -9.72 5.56
C SER A 188 12.88 -11.20 5.83
N ASN A 189 12.15 -11.87 4.95
CA ASN A 189 11.85 -13.29 5.02
C ASN A 189 13.05 -14.00 4.40
N PRO A 190 13.89 -14.66 5.21
CA PRO A 190 15.12 -15.22 4.67
C PRO A 190 14.83 -16.32 3.65
N THR A 191 13.73 -17.08 3.78
CA THR A 191 13.35 -18.16 2.86
C THR A 191 13.19 -17.63 1.43
N VAL A 192 12.37 -16.59 1.22
CA VAL A 192 12.11 -16.08 -0.14
C VAL A 192 13.26 -15.21 -0.67
N MET A 193 14.00 -14.51 0.20
CA MET A 193 15.15 -13.71 -0.22
C MET A 193 16.35 -14.58 -0.59
N VAL A 194 16.61 -15.64 0.18
CA VAL A 194 17.57 -16.69 -0.18
C VAL A 194 17.10 -17.43 -1.42
N GLY A 195 15.80 -17.74 -1.52
CA GLY A 195 15.21 -18.32 -2.73
C GLY A 195 15.47 -17.48 -3.98
N ALA A 196 15.25 -16.17 -3.92
CA ALA A 196 15.55 -15.26 -5.03
C ALA A 196 17.04 -15.24 -5.38
N GLY A 197 17.92 -15.21 -4.37
CA GLY A 197 19.36 -15.31 -4.56
C GLY A 197 19.80 -16.63 -5.19
N LEU A 198 19.15 -17.74 -4.84
CA LEU A 198 19.41 -19.07 -5.41
C LEU A 198 18.91 -19.17 -6.86
N VAL A 199 17.73 -18.62 -7.18
CA VAL A 199 17.27 -18.49 -8.58
C VAL A 199 18.28 -17.69 -9.39
N ALA A 200 18.71 -16.54 -8.88
CA ALA A 200 19.72 -15.71 -9.54
C ALA A 200 21.04 -16.46 -9.75
N LYS A 201 21.52 -17.16 -8.71
CA LYS A 201 22.74 -17.99 -8.79
C LYS A 201 22.62 -19.07 -9.87
N LYS A 202 21.55 -19.87 -9.84
CA LYS A 202 21.35 -20.98 -10.80
C LYS A 202 21.21 -20.44 -12.22
N ALA A 203 20.50 -19.33 -12.40
CA ALA A 203 20.38 -18.64 -13.69
C ALA A 203 21.75 -18.21 -14.22
N SER A 204 22.54 -17.47 -13.43
CA SER A 204 23.89 -17.04 -13.83
C SER A 204 24.85 -18.21 -14.07
N GLU A 205 24.78 -19.28 -13.28
CA GLU A 205 25.60 -20.49 -13.50
C GLU A 205 25.26 -21.21 -14.80
N LEU A 206 24.01 -21.12 -15.26
CA LEU A 206 23.55 -21.61 -16.55
C LEU A 206 23.82 -20.63 -17.72
N GLY A 207 24.31 -19.43 -17.44
CA GLY A 207 24.65 -18.42 -18.46
C GLY A 207 23.53 -17.42 -18.77
N LEU A 208 22.50 -17.37 -17.92
CA LEU A 208 21.45 -16.35 -17.99
C LEU A 208 21.95 -15.08 -17.25
N GLU A 209 22.20 -13.98 -17.98
CA GLU A 209 22.83 -12.75 -17.47
C GLU A 209 22.06 -11.48 -17.88
N VAL A 210 22.40 -10.28 -17.39
CA VAL A 210 21.83 -9.04 -17.94
C VAL A 210 22.34 -8.83 -19.36
N GLY A 211 21.47 -8.38 -20.27
CA GLY A 211 21.84 -8.05 -21.65
C GLY A 211 22.77 -6.84 -21.76
N PHE A 212 24.04 -6.98 -21.37
CA PHE A 212 25.12 -6.06 -21.71
C PHE A 212 26.44 -6.83 -21.81
N ASP A 213 26.81 -7.23 -23.03
CA ASP A 213 28.21 -7.44 -23.36
C ASP A 213 28.64 -6.27 -24.25
N PHE A 214 29.55 -5.44 -23.75
CA PHE A 214 30.16 -4.33 -24.48
C PHE A 214 31.27 -4.90 -25.37
N ASP A 215 30.93 -5.71 -26.39
CA ASP A 215 31.89 -6.10 -27.44
C ASP A 215 31.51 -5.44 -28.78
N MET A 216 32.40 -4.56 -29.19
CA MET A 216 32.25 -3.61 -30.30
C MET A 216 32.57 -4.24 -31.67
N SER A 217 32.19 -5.50 -31.89
CA SER A 217 32.67 -6.29 -33.04
C SER A 217 31.58 -6.95 -33.92
N PHE A 218 30.29 -6.84 -33.58
CA PHE A 218 29.21 -7.43 -34.40
C PHE A 218 28.54 -6.42 -35.33
N HIS A 219 29.13 -6.18 -36.52
CA HIS A 219 28.56 -5.28 -37.53
C HIS A 219 27.89 -5.97 -38.72
N LEU A 220 27.73 -7.29 -38.75
CA LEU A 220 27.22 -8.01 -39.92
C LEU A 220 26.48 -9.32 -39.58
N MET A 221 25.32 -9.26 -38.91
CA MET A 221 24.41 -10.41 -38.81
C MET A 221 22.96 -10.06 -39.22
N PRO A 222 22.23 -10.94 -39.95
CA PRO A 222 20.85 -10.69 -40.37
C PRO A 222 19.85 -10.69 -39.19
N LEU A 223 18.82 -9.84 -39.28
CA LEU A 223 17.76 -9.59 -38.27
C LEU A 223 17.01 -10.83 -37.73
N VAL A 224 17.09 -11.98 -38.39
CA VAL A 224 16.39 -13.22 -37.98
C VAL A 224 17.16 -13.98 -36.87
N GLU A 225 18.46 -13.73 -36.71
CA GLU A 225 19.27 -14.38 -35.65
C GLU A 225 19.26 -13.61 -34.31
N LEU A 226 18.81 -12.35 -34.27
CA LEU A 226 18.72 -11.55 -33.05
C LEU A 226 17.62 -12.04 -32.08
N GLN A 227 16.52 -12.60 -32.59
CA GLN A 227 15.40 -13.07 -31.75
C GLN A 227 15.76 -14.24 -30.82
N ASN A 228 16.86 -14.97 -31.09
CA ASN A 228 17.31 -16.10 -30.28
C ASN A 228 18.48 -15.77 -29.33
N LEU A 229 19.02 -14.54 -29.39
CA LEU A 229 20.18 -14.12 -28.58
C LEU A 229 19.80 -13.46 -27.24
N ASP A 230 18.56 -12.98 -27.11
CA ASP A 230 18.06 -12.33 -25.89
C ASP A 230 17.24 -13.26 -24.98
N ALA A 231 16.98 -14.50 -25.41
CA ALA A 231 16.27 -15.48 -24.60
C ALA A 231 17.15 -15.92 -23.42
N GLY A 232 16.76 -15.56 -22.19
CA GLY A 232 17.51 -15.88 -20.98
C GLY A 232 18.38 -14.76 -20.45
N ARG A 233 18.17 -13.53 -20.90
CA ARG A 233 18.87 -12.37 -20.36
C ARG A 233 17.89 -11.36 -19.82
N VAL A 234 18.13 -10.86 -18.60
CA VAL A 234 17.33 -9.73 -18.09
C VAL A 234 17.53 -8.58 -19.07
N GLN A 235 16.44 -8.19 -19.74
CA GLN A 235 16.56 -7.21 -20.81
C GLN A 235 16.98 -5.85 -20.23
N PRO A 236 17.91 -5.14 -20.87
CA PRO A 236 18.58 -4.00 -20.27
C PRO A 236 17.67 -2.80 -19.99
N TRP A 237 16.48 -2.77 -20.61
CA TRP A 237 15.46 -1.76 -20.38
C TRP A 237 14.54 -2.07 -19.18
N ILE A 238 14.63 -3.26 -18.58
CA ILE A 238 13.87 -3.61 -17.38
C ILE A 238 14.47 -2.91 -16.17
N LYS A 239 13.65 -2.12 -15.48
CA LYS A 239 14.06 -1.46 -14.25
C LYS A 239 14.01 -2.44 -13.08
N THR A 240 15.13 -3.13 -12.85
CA THR A 240 15.33 -4.01 -11.71
C THR A 240 15.71 -3.25 -10.44
N SER A 241 15.22 -3.70 -9.27
CA SER A 241 15.62 -3.10 -7.99
C SER A 241 15.48 -4.06 -6.82
N LEU A 242 16.41 -3.96 -5.86
CA LEU A 242 16.35 -4.62 -4.57
C LEU A 242 16.26 -3.57 -3.46
N ALA A 243 15.15 -3.55 -2.72
CA ALA A 243 14.92 -2.64 -1.60
C ALA A 243 14.64 -3.43 -0.32
N PRO A 244 15.67 -3.83 0.44
CA PRO A 244 15.50 -4.66 1.62
C PRO A 244 14.81 -3.90 2.78
N GLY A 245 13.93 -4.58 3.50
CA GLY A 245 13.25 -4.04 4.68
C GLY A 245 14.17 -3.78 5.88
N SER A 246 15.35 -4.42 5.92
CA SER A 246 16.39 -4.14 6.90
C SER A 246 17.79 -4.43 6.35
N ARG A 247 18.82 -3.88 6.98
CA ARG A 247 20.22 -4.16 6.66
C ARG A 247 20.65 -5.60 6.94
N VAL A 248 19.96 -6.32 7.83
CA VAL A 248 20.25 -7.74 8.11
C VAL A 248 20.11 -8.60 6.85
N VAL A 249 19.21 -8.20 5.95
CA VAL A 249 18.95 -8.88 4.68
C VAL A 249 20.18 -8.85 3.78
N THR A 250 20.75 -7.67 3.61
CA THR A 250 21.99 -7.50 2.87
C THR A 250 23.11 -8.31 3.50
N GLU A 251 23.19 -8.36 4.83
CA GLU A 251 24.22 -9.09 5.56
C GLU A 251 24.17 -10.61 5.29
N TYR A 252 23.00 -11.25 5.42
CA TYR A 252 22.91 -12.69 5.13
C TYR A 252 23.05 -13.00 3.63
N LEU A 253 22.65 -12.08 2.74
CA LEU A 253 22.87 -12.24 1.29
C LEU A 253 24.35 -12.09 0.92
N LEU A 254 25.11 -11.27 1.64
CA LEU A 254 26.56 -11.16 1.52
C LEU A 254 27.24 -12.41 2.07
N GLN A 255 26.89 -12.86 3.28
CA GLN A 255 27.48 -14.05 3.90
C GLN A 255 27.23 -15.32 3.09
N SER A 256 26.02 -15.49 2.53
CA SER A 256 25.70 -16.62 1.65
C SER A 256 26.36 -16.53 0.27
N GLY A 257 26.94 -15.38 -0.09
CA GLY A 257 27.50 -15.12 -1.41
C GLY A 257 26.45 -14.96 -2.51
N LEU A 258 25.17 -14.81 -2.17
CA LEU A 258 24.06 -14.71 -3.12
C LEU A 258 23.86 -13.29 -3.66
N LEU A 259 24.24 -12.24 -2.90
CA LEU A 259 24.05 -10.84 -3.32
C LEU A 259 24.74 -10.53 -4.65
N LYS A 260 25.91 -11.13 -4.90
CA LYS A 260 26.66 -10.90 -6.15
C LYS A 260 25.86 -11.31 -7.39
N TYR A 261 25.09 -12.40 -7.31
CA TYR A 261 24.28 -12.91 -8.43
C TYR A 261 23.03 -12.05 -8.64
N LEU A 262 22.41 -11.58 -7.55
CA LEU A 262 21.34 -10.59 -7.65
C LEU A 262 21.82 -9.30 -8.33
N ASN A 263 23.00 -8.80 -7.97
CA ASN A 263 23.60 -7.63 -8.61
C ASN A 263 23.92 -7.88 -10.09
N GLN A 264 24.43 -9.06 -10.45
CA GLN A 264 24.67 -9.46 -11.84
C GLN A 264 23.39 -9.43 -12.69
N LEU A 265 22.24 -9.76 -12.08
CA LEU A 265 20.92 -9.67 -12.71
C LEU A 265 20.28 -8.27 -12.62
N GLY A 266 21.02 -7.26 -12.18
CA GLY A 266 20.54 -5.88 -12.06
C GLY A 266 19.76 -5.57 -10.77
N PHE A 267 19.55 -6.54 -9.88
CA PHE A 267 18.87 -6.36 -8.58
C PHE A 267 19.82 -5.76 -7.53
N ASN A 268 20.33 -4.56 -7.83
CA ASN A 268 21.20 -3.82 -6.93
C ASN A 268 20.42 -3.27 -5.73
N VAL A 269 21.08 -3.19 -4.56
CA VAL A 269 20.49 -2.57 -3.37
C VAL A 269 20.32 -1.07 -3.60
N VAL A 270 19.08 -0.62 -3.78
CA VAL A 270 18.74 0.79 -4.07
C VAL A 270 18.42 1.60 -2.82
N GLY A 271 18.12 0.94 -1.70
CA GLY A 271 17.83 1.60 -0.43
C GLY A 271 17.10 0.72 0.57
N TYR A 272 17.10 1.14 1.82
CA TYR A 272 16.40 0.46 2.92
C TYR A 272 15.10 1.22 3.25
N GLY A 273 14.05 0.95 2.49
CA GLY A 273 12.79 1.68 2.57
C GLY A 273 11.74 1.18 1.59
N CYS A 274 10.57 1.84 1.57
CA CYS A 274 9.41 1.36 0.83
C CYS A 274 9.57 1.38 -0.71
N THR A 275 10.32 2.34 -1.27
CA THR A 275 10.63 2.46 -2.71
C THR A 275 9.43 2.17 -3.64
N THR A 276 9.56 1.21 -4.56
CA THR A 276 8.55 0.82 -5.56
C THR A 276 7.22 0.39 -4.93
N CYS A 277 7.23 -0.20 -3.72
CA CYS A 277 6.00 -0.63 -3.04
C CYS A 277 5.01 0.53 -2.79
N ILE A 278 5.51 1.76 -2.63
CA ILE A 278 4.66 2.93 -2.40
C ILE A 278 4.45 3.82 -3.63
N GLY A 279 4.95 3.38 -4.79
CA GLY A 279 4.97 4.17 -6.03
C GLY A 279 6.21 5.02 -6.21
N ASN A 280 7.21 4.93 -5.33
CA ASN A 280 8.52 5.57 -5.52
C ASN A 280 9.40 4.66 -6.39
N SER A 281 8.88 4.27 -7.55
CA SER A 281 9.59 3.45 -8.53
C SER A 281 10.60 4.26 -9.36
N GLY A 282 10.53 5.60 -9.29
CA GLY A 282 11.26 6.51 -10.18
C GLY A 282 10.79 6.43 -11.64
N GLU A 283 11.40 7.22 -12.51
CA GLU A 283 11.06 7.26 -13.95
C GLU A 283 11.63 6.04 -14.70
N LEU A 284 10.93 5.61 -15.75
CA LEU A 284 11.48 4.72 -16.78
C LEU A 284 12.35 5.53 -17.75
N ASP A 285 13.23 4.85 -18.49
CA ASP A 285 13.98 5.49 -19.57
C ASP A 285 13.02 6.12 -20.59
N GLU A 286 13.42 7.25 -21.17
CA GLU A 286 12.56 8.02 -22.09
C GLU A 286 12.17 7.19 -23.32
N SER A 287 13.08 6.37 -23.86
CA SER A 287 12.79 5.53 -25.02
C SER A 287 11.73 4.47 -24.72
N VAL A 288 11.79 3.85 -23.53
CA VAL A 288 10.79 2.89 -23.04
C VAL A 288 9.47 3.59 -22.77
N ALA A 289 9.51 4.77 -22.13
CA ALA A 289 8.33 5.54 -21.78
C ALA A 289 7.55 5.98 -23.03
N SER A 290 8.25 6.44 -24.07
CA SER A 290 7.66 6.80 -25.36
C SER A 290 7.12 5.58 -26.08
N ALA A 291 7.88 4.47 -26.12
CA ALA A 291 7.41 3.23 -26.73
C ALA A 291 6.09 2.72 -26.12
N ILE A 292 5.93 2.83 -24.80
CA ILE A 292 4.67 2.47 -24.11
C ILE A 292 3.55 3.46 -24.44
N SER A 293 3.82 4.76 -24.31
CA SER A 293 2.78 5.79 -24.34
C SER A 293 2.25 6.08 -25.75
N GLU A 294 3.13 6.08 -26.75
CA GLU A 294 2.78 6.40 -28.13
C GLU A 294 2.06 5.23 -28.83
N ASN A 295 2.29 4.01 -28.34
CA ASN A 295 1.79 2.79 -28.96
C ASN A 295 0.81 2.02 -28.07
N ASP A 296 0.28 2.63 -27.01
CA ASP A 296 -0.72 2.02 -26.11
C ASP A 296 -0.39 0.58 -25.68
N ILE A 297 0.86 0.34 -25.27
CA ILE A 297 1.31 -0.98 -24.81
C ILE A 297 0.89 -1.18 -23.36
N VAL A 298 0.33 -2.36 -23.05
CA VAL A 298 0.04 -2.79 -21.67
C VAL A 298 1.33 -3.33 -21.07
N ALA A 299 2.18 -2.40 -20.63
CA ALA A 299 3.42 -2.73 -19.93
C ALA A 299 3.17 -3.16 -18.48
N VAL A 300 4.06 -4.02 -17.98
CA VAL A 300 3.88 -4.73 -16.72
C VAL A 300 4.94 -4.35 -15.69
N ALA A 301 4.50 -4.16 -14.44
CA ALA A 301 5.38 -4.23 -13.27
C ALA A 301 5.18 -5.56 -12.55
N VAL A 302 6.25 -6.25 -12.19
CA VAL A 302 6.24 -7.40 -11.28
C VAL A 302 6.97 -7.01 -10.02
N LEU A 303 6.33 -7.18 -8.86
CA LEU A 303 6.93 -6.77 -7.59
C LEU A 303 6.56 -7.69 -6.43
N SER A 304 7.46 -7.77 -5.45
CA SER A 304 7.21 -8.49 -4.19
C SER A 304 6.45 -7.66 -3.14
N GLY A 305 5.63 -6.73 -3.61
CA GLY A 305 4.79 -5.88 -2.78
C GLY A 305 3.50 -6.57 -2.31
N ASN A 306 2.62 -5.79 -1.69
CA ASN A 306 1.29 -6.25 -1.23
C ASN A 306 0.13 -5.53 -1.93
N ARG A 307 0.41 -4.51 -2.77
CA ARG A 307 -0.61 -3.72 -3.47
C ARG A 307 -0.20 -3.49 -4.92
N ASN A 308 -1.16 -3.61 -5.83
CA ASN A 308 -0.95 -3.54 -7.27
C ASN A 308 -2.04 -2.79 -8.04
N PHE A 309 -2.76 -1.88 -7.38
CA PHE A 309 -3.77 -1.05 -8.05
C PHE A 309 -3.17 -0.26 -9.22
N GLU A 310 -3.96 -0.04 -10.28
CA GLU A 310 -3.53 0.76 -11.42
C GLU A 310 -3.05 2.15 -10.99
N GLY A 311 -1.91 2.60 -11.54
CA GLY A 311 -1.31 3.89 -11.20
C GLY A 311 -0.60 3.96 -9.84
N ARG A 312 -0.63 2.89 -9.02
CA ARG A 312 0.06 2.87 -7.71
C ARG A 312 1.58 2.65 -7.85
N ILE A 313 1.99 1.73 -8.72
CA ILE A 313 3.39 1.30 -8.84
C ILE A 313 4.16 2.26 -9.73
N HIS A 314 3.69 2.42 -10.96
CA HIS A 314 4.20 3.39 -11.90
C HIS A 314 3.07 3.79 -12.85
N ARG A 315 3.12 5.01 -13.38
CA ARG A 315 2.05 5.56 -14.22
C ARG A 315 1.94 4.88 -15.60
N LEU A 316 3.04 4.30 -16.07
CA LEU A 316 3.13 3.63 -17.37
C LEU A 316 2.89 2.11 -17.29
N THR A 317 2.67 1.56 -16.09
CA THR A 317 2.37 0.14 -15.91
C THR A 317 0.89 -0.06 -15.59
N ARG A 318 0.13 -0.34 -16.66
CA ARG A 318 -1.32 -0.62 -16.57
C ARG A 318 -1.60 -1.94 -15.85
N ALA A 319 -0.70 -2.91 -15.97
CA ALA A 319 -0.76 -4.18 -15.26
C ALA A 319 0.38 -4.28 -14.23
N ASN A 320 0.03 -4.70 -13.01
CA ASN A 320 0.98 -4.82 -11.91
C ASN A 320 0.72 -6.17 -11.19
N TYR A 321 1.73 -7.02 -11.08
CA TYR A 321 1.63 -8.35 -10.50
C TYR A 321 2.38 -8.42 -9.17
N LEU A 322 1.71 -8.97 -8.16
CA LEU A 322 2.35 -9.33 -6.90
C LEU A 322 2.90 -10.74 -7.04
N ALA A 323 4.21 -10.88 -6.88
CA ALA A 323 4.90 -12.15 -7.03
C ALA A 323 5.93 -12.33 -5.90
N SER A 324 6.30 -13.57 -5.59
CA SER A 324 7.37 -13.81 -4.64
C SER A 324 8.71 -13.26 -5.18
N PRO A 325 9.67 -12.86 -4.33
CA PRO A 325 11.00 -12.45 -4.78
C PRO A 325 11.66 -13.37 -5.83
N PRO A 326 11.64 -14.71 -5.71
CA PRO A 326 12.20 -15.58 -6.76
C PRO A 326 11.41 -15.53 -8.08
N LEU A 327 10.07 -15.40 -8.04
CA LEU A 327 9.28 -15.19 -9.25
C LEU A 327 9.54 -13.82 -9.89
N VAL A 328 9.78 -12.77 -9.10
CA VAL A 328 10.21 -11.46 -9.63
C VAL A 328 11.50 -11.60 -10.44
N VAL A 329 12.46 -12.39 -9.96
CA VAL A 329 13.70 -12.69 -10.70
C VAL A 329 13.40 -13.49 -11.97
N ALA A 330 12.54 -14.51 -11.90
CA ALA A 330 12.17 -15.32 -13.06
C ALA A 330 11.49 -14.50 -14.16
N TYR A 331 10.51 -13.67 -13.82
CA TYR A 331 9.84 -12.78 -14.77
C TYR A 331 10.77 -11.69 -15.31
N ALA A 332 11.77 -11.26 -14.55
CA ALA A 332 12.79 -10.34 -15.06
C ALA A 332 13.73 -11.00 -16.06
N LEU A 333 14.07 -12.28 -15.86
CA LEU A 333 14.90 -13.07 -16.79
C LEU A 333 14.18 -13.35 -18.11
N ASP A 334 12.87 -13.58 -18.04
CA ASP A 334 12.04 -13.84 -19.21
C ASP A 334 11.67 -12.55 -19.95
N GLY A 335 11.29 -11.51 -19.21
CA GLY A 335 10.93 -10.20 -19.76
C GLY A 335 9.46 -10.05 -20.16
N THR A 336 8.64 -11.10 -19.98
CA THR A 336 7.19 -11.03 -20.11
C THR A 336 6.51 -11.80 -18.98
N VAL A 337 5.26 -11.45 -18.68
CA VAL A 337 4.39 -12.28 -17.81
C VAL A 337 3.55 -13.29 -18.61
N ASP A 338 3.55 -13.16 -19.93
CA ASP A 338 2.86 -14.05 -20.87
C ASP A 338 3.80 -15.21 -21.25
N ILE A 339 4.07 -16.08 -20.28
CA ILE A 339 4.90 -17.27 -20.42
C ILE A 339 4.28 -18.44 -19.64
N ASP A 340 4.23 -19.62 -20.25
CA ASP A 340 3.97 -20.88 -19.57
C ASP A 340 5.28 -21.52 -19.09
N PHE A 341 5.60 -21.33 -17.81
CA PHE A 341 6.85 -21.86 -17.21
C PHE A 341 6.98 -23.40 -17.22
N ASP A 342 5.90 -24.15 -17.44
CA ASP A 342 5.95 -25.61 -17.51
C ASP A 342 6.38 -26.10 -18.89
N THR A 343 6.02 -25.36 -19.95
CA THR A 343 6.20 -25.79 -21.34
C THR A 343 7.22 -24.96 -22.12
N GLU A 344 7.46 -23.72 -21.71
CA GLU A 344 8.32 -22.77 -22.41
C GLU A 344 9.67 -22.58 -21.68
N PRO A 345 10.79 -22.46 -22.42
CA PRO A 345 12.07 -22.16 -21.82
C PRO A 345 12.22 -20.66 -21.52
N ILE A 346 12.84 -20.34 -20.38
CA ILE A 346 13.17 -18.95 -19.98
C ILE A 346 14.32 -18.41 -20.84
N GLY A 347 15.15 -19.29 -21.37
CA GLY A 347 16.27 -18.88 -22.20
C GLY A 347 17.13 -20.01 -22.72
N ILE A 348 18.23 -19.62 -23.36
CA ILE A 348 19.25 -20.53 -23.85
C ILE A 348 20.48 -20.40 -22.94
N GLY A 349 20.89 -21.51 -22.33
CA GLY A 349 22.07 -21.55 -21.47
C GLY A 349 23.37 -21.48 -22.27
N LYS A 350 24.48 -21.25 -21.58
CA LYS A 350 25.83 -21.17 -22.17
C LYS A 350 26.27 -22.44 -22.92
N ASP A 351 25.62 -23.56 -22.69
CA ASP A 351 25.85 -24.83 -23.40
C ASP A 351 24.96 -25.01 -24.64
N GLY A 352 24.20 -23.97 -25.01
CA GLY A 352 23.27 -23.96 -26.14
C GLY A 352 21.96 -24.69 -25.89
N LYS A 353 21.70 -25.17 -24.67
CA LYS A 353 20.46 -25.87 -24.32
C LYS A 353 19.41 -24.92 -23.75
N SER A 354 18.15 -25.24 -24.02
CA SER A 354 17.01 -24.57 -23.40
C SER A 354 17.01 -24.74 -21.89
N VAL A 355 16.93 -23.63 -21.17
CA VAL A 355 16.82 -23.57 -19.72
C VAL A 355 15.36 -23.30 -19.36
N TYR A 356 14.75 -24.23 -18.63
CA TYR A 356 13.38 -24.13 -18.14
C TYR A 356 13.34 -23.60 -16.71
N PHE A 357 12.18 -23.12 -16.29
CA PHE A 357 11.94 -22.64 -14.92
C PHE A 357 12.39 -23.62 -13.84
N LYS A 358 12.03 -24.90 -13.98
CA LYS A 358 12.46 -25.98 -13.08
C LYS A 358 13.98 -26.16 -12.95
N ASN A 359 14.77 -25.69 -13.91
CA ASN A 359 16.23 -25.81 -13.85
C ASN A 359 16.85 -24.76 -12.91
N ILE A 360 16.21 -23.60 -12.76
CA ILE A 360 16.69 -22.51 -11.90
C ILE A 360 15.96 -22.44 -10.57
N TRP A 361 14.82 -23.10 -10.43
CA TRP A 361 14.04 -23.06 -9.20
C TRP A 361 14.70 -23.89 -8.07
N PRO A 362 14.91 -23.31 -6.87
CA PRO A 362 15.47 -24.04 -5.74
C PRO A 362 14.43 -24.92 -5.04
N SER A 363 14.88 -26.05 -4.51
CA SER A 363 14.09 -26.87 -3.59
C SER A 363 13.97 -26.22 -2.21
N ASN A 364 12.95 -26.61 -1.45
CA ASN A 364 12.74 -26.13 -0.08
C ASN A 364 13.91 -26.50 0.84
N GLU A 365 14.51 -27.68 0.64
CA GLU A 365 15.66 -28.17 1.38
C GLU A 365 16.92 -27.35 1.10
N GLU A 366 17.18 -26.99 -0.16
CA GLU A 366 18.29 -26.10 -0.53
C GLU A 366 18.16 -24.72 0.14
N ILE A 367 16.95 -24.15 0.13
CA ILE A 367 16.69 -22.87 0.79
C ILE A 367 16.95 -23.00 2.30
N ALA A 368 16.39 -24.03 2.94
CA ALA A 368 16.53 -24.24 4.38
C ALA A 368 17.99 -24.38 4.83
N GLN A 369 18.82 -25.08 4.06
CA GLN A 369 20.25 -25.23 4.33
C GLN A 369 21.00 -23.89 4.27
N VAL A 370 20.72 -23.06 3.26
CA VAL A 370 21.36 -21.75 3.13
C VAL A 370 20.90 -20.79 4.23
N VAL A 371 19.60 -20.80 4.55
CA VAL A 371 19.05 -20.02 5.68
C VAL A 371 19.74 -20.42 6.99
N GLN A 372 19.85 -21.71 7.29
CA GLN A 372 20.45 -22.19 8.55
C GLN A 372 21.93 -21.83 8.67
N SER A 373 22.67 -21.80 7.56
CA SER A 373 24.11 -21.50 7.55
C SER A 373 24.43 -20.00 7.50
N SER A 374 23.50 -19.18 7.02
CA SER A 374 23.77 -17.76 6.71
C SER A 374 22.97 -16.77 7.55
N VAL A 375 21.88 -17.17 8.21
CA VAL A 375 21.02 -16.28 8.99
C VAL A 375 21.30 -16.49 10.47
N LEU A 376 22.21 -15.69 11.03
CA LEU A 376 22.72 -15.89 12.39
C LEU A 376 22.14 -14.89 13.40
N PRO A 377 21.86 -15.30 14.66
CA PRO A 377 21.32 -14.41 15.70
C PRO A 377 22.17 -13.17 15.96
N ASP A 378 23.49 -13.29 15.87
CA ASP A 378 24.40 -12.17 16.16
C ASP A 378 24.35 -11.07 15.10
N MET A 379 23.93 -11.38 13.85
CA MET A 379 23.65 -10.37 12.84
C MET A 379 22.53 -9.43 13.30
N PHE A 380 21.44 -10.00 13.84
CA PHE A 380 20.33 -9.21 14.34
C PHE A 380 20.74 -8.33 15.52
N LYS A 381 21.47 -8.88 16.49
CA LYS A 381 21.96 -8.12 17.65
C LYS A 381 22.85 -6.96 17.22
N SER A 382 23.89 -7.25 16.42
CA SER A 382 24.85 -6.24 15.95
C SER A 382 24.16 -5.10 15.20
N MET A 383 23.24 -5.44 14.30
CA MET A 383 22.53 -4.44 13.50
C MET A 383 21.60 -3.56 14.33
N TYR A 384 20.89 -4.12 15.32
CA TYR A 384 19.95 -3.34 16.13
C TYR A 384 20.59 -2.60 17.30
N GLU A 385 21.72 -3.08 17.86
CA GLU A 385 22.50 -2.32 18.85
C GLU A 385 23.03 -1.00 18.27
N GLY A 386 23.34 -0.99 16.96
CA GLY A 386 23.82 0.20 16.26
C GLY A 386 22.73 1.21 15.87
N ILE A 387 21.44 0.85 15.90
CA ILE A 387 20.39 1.67 15.28
C ILE A 387 20.20 3.03 15.97
N THR A 388 20.38 3.06 17.30
CA THR A 388 20.23 4.28 18.13
C THR A 388 21.41 5.23 17.98
N LYS A 389 22.55 4.76 17.46
CA LYS A 389 23.73 5.61 17.20
C LYS A 389 23.55 6.49 15.96
N GLY A 390 22.52 6.24 15.15
CA GLY A 390 22.29 6.95 13.90
C GLY A 390 23.40 6.71 12.87
N ASN A 391 23.40 7.51 11.81
CA ASN A 391 24.51 7.60 10.87
C ASN A 391 25.17 9.00 10.97
N PRO A 392 26.39 9.20 10.43
CA PRO A 392 27.08 10.49 10.54
C PRO A 392 26.26 11.69 10.04
N LEU A 393 25.49 11.52 8.96
CA LEU A 393 24.62 12.58 8.43
C LEU A 393 23.48 12.92 9.40
N TRP A 394 22.86 11.91 10.01
CA TRP A 394 21.83 12.08 11.04
C TRP A 394 22.38 12.80 12.27
N ASN A 395 23.58 12.42 12.73
CA ASN A 395 24.20 12.99 13.92
C ASN A 395 24.68 14.43 13.72
N GLN A 396 24.81 14.89 12.47
CA GLN A 396 25.14 16.27 12.12
C GLN A 396 23.92 17.20 12.08
N LEU A 397 22.69 16.66 12.15
CA LEU A 397 21.48 17.48 12.19
C LEU A 397 21.47 18.30 13.48
N SER A 398 21.34 19.63 13.34
CA SER A 398 21.17 20.53 14.46
C SER A 398 19.71 20.57 14.88
N ASN A 399 19.44 20.34 16.17
CA ASN A 399 18.11 20.44 16.74
C ASN A 399 18.02 21.65 17.67
N PRO A 400 16.95 22.45 17.60
CA PRO A 400 16.71 23.51 18.58
C PRO A 400 16.50 22.89 19.97
N SER A 401 16.97 23.58 21.02
CA SER A 401 16.78 23.16 22.42
C SER A 401 15.38 23.44 22.97
N SER A 402 14.54 24.11 22.18
CA SER A 402 13.17 24.45 22.56
C SER A 402 12.28 23.21 22.59
N THR A 403 11.42 23.13 23.61
CA THR A 403 10.35 22.13 23.70
C THR A 403 9.15 22.45 22.82
N LEU A 404 8.99 23.72 22.41
CA LEU A 404 8.01 24.15 21.41
C LEU A 404 8.69 24.31 20.06
N LEU A 405 8.10 23.76 19.00
CA LEU A 405 8.63 23.87 17.65
C LEU A 405 8.55 25.33 17.16
N PRO A 406 9.69 25.98 16.80
CA PRO A 406 9.65 27.29 16.19
C PRO A 406 9.23 27.14 14.71
N TRP A 407 8.02 27.58 14.38
CA TRP A 407 7.52 27.54 13.00
C TRP A 407 8.32 28.47 12.09
N ASP A 408 8.86 27.92 11.00
CA ASP A 408 9.50 28.71 9.94
C ASP A 408 8.49 28.97 8.82
N VAL A 409 8.11 30.23 8.65
CA VAL A 409 7.15 30.68 7.63
C VAL A 409 7.63 30.44 6.20
N ASN A 410 8.94 30.27 5.98
CA ASN A 410 9.52 29.99 4.67
C ASN A 410 9.67 28.48 4.40
N SER A 411 9.42 27.63 5.40
CA SER A 411 9.48 26.19 5.22
C SER A 411 8.44 25.77 4.20
N THR A 412 8.81 24.89 3.27
CA THR A 412 7.84 24.24 2.36
C THR A 412 7.45 22.84 2.83
N TYR A 413 7.94 22.41 4.01
CA TYR A 413 7.76 21.06 4.54
C TYR A 413 7.02 20.99 5.89
N ILE A 414 7.16 22.00 6.75
CA ILE A 414 6.61 21.99 8.12
C ILE A 414 5.92 23.31 8.40
N HIS A 415 4.58 23.28 8.47
CA HIS A 415 3.71 24.43 8.74
C HIS A 415 2.91 24.24 10.03
N GLU A 416 2.50 25.35 10.63
CA GLU A 416 1.60 25.33 11.77
C GLU A 416 0.18 24.97 11.29
N PRO A 417 -0.37 23.80 11.67
CA PRO A 417 -1.63 23.35 11.11
C PRO A 417 -2.79 24.22 11.61
N PRO A 418 -3.76 24.57 10.74
CA PRO A 418 -4.88 25.44 11.07
C PRO A 418 -5.97 24.73 11.86
N HIS A 419 -5.83 23.43 12.18
CA HIS A 419 -6.86 22.60 12.84
C HIS A 419 -7.42 23.19 14.15
N PHE A 420 -6.69 24.12 14.79
CA PHE A 420 -7.10 24.78 16.03
C PHE A 420 -7.35 26.30 15.87
N LYS A 421 -7.22 26.86 14.67
CA LYS A 421 -7.46 28.28 14.37
C LYS A 421 -8.92 28.48 13.97
N ASP A 422 -9.63 29.38 14.64
CA ASP A 422 -11.00 29.84 14.33
C ASP A 422 -11.98 28.73 13.89
N MET A 423 -12.39 27.87 14.84
CA MET A 423 -13.44 26.86 14.61
C MET A 423 -14.78 27.52 14.22
N SER A 424 -15.06 27.62 12.91
CA SER A 424 -16.40 27.87 12.38
C SER A 424 -16.63 27.12 11.06
N LYS A 425 -17.91 26.89 10.76
CA LYS A 425 -18.47 25.85 9.87
C LYS A 425 -18.82 26.39 8.45
N ASP A 426 -18.87 25.48 7.48
CA ASP A 426 -19.69 25.48 6.22
C ASP A 426 -19.00 25.56 4.83
N PRO A 427 -18.94 24.43 4.07
CA PRO A 427 -18.29 24.31 2.72
C PRO A 427 -19.05 23.56 1.53
N PRO A 428 -18.51 23.14 0.33
CA PRO A 428 -19.20 22.47 -0.86
C PRO A 428 -18.71 21.05 -1.43
N VAL A 429 -19.51 20.33 -2.27
CA VAL A 429 -19.52 18.86 -2.72
C VAL A 429 -18.38 18.27 -3.63
N LEU A 430 -17.93 17.01 -3.39
CA LEU A 430 -16.94 16.23 -4.21
C LEU A 430 -17.14 14.68 -4.23
N MET A 431 -16.42 13.91 -5.08
CA MET A 431 -16.48 12.43 -5.16
C MET A 431 -15.08 11.75 -5.10
N GLY A 432 -14.95 10.56 -4.52
CA GLY A 432 -13.71 9.75 -4.52
C GLY A 432 -13.95 8.27 -4.14
N ILE A 433 -12.95 7.37 -4.30
CA ILE A 433 -13.12 5.92 -4.06
C ILE A 433 -12.06 5.30 -3.12
N THR A 434 -10.74 5.46 -3.32
CA THR A 434 -9.70 4.90 -2.41
C THR A 434 -8.91 5.97 -1.67
N THR A 435 -8.22 5.65 -0.57
CA THR A 435 -7.37 6.64 0.14
C THR A 435 -6.26 7.24 -0.72
N ASP A 436 -5.77 6.51 -1.74
CA ASP A 436 -4.78 7.04 -2.69
C ASP A 436 -5.44 7.96 -3.75
N HIS A 437 -6.73 7.78 -4.02
CA HIS A 437 -7.50 8.75 -4.82
C HIS A 437 -7.83 10.00 -4.02
N ILE A 438 -8.13 9.86 -2.72
CA ILE A 438 -8.44 10.97 -1.81
C ILE A 438 -7.18 11.74 -1.43
N SER A 439 -6.08 11.06 -1.09
CA SER A 439 -4.81 11.65 -0.67
C SER A 439 -3.62 10.88 -1.26
N PRO A 440 -3.14 11.26 -2.46
CA PRO A 440 -2.00 10.62 -3.10
C PRO A 440 -0.72 10.79 -2.27
N CYS A 441 0.22 9.86 -2.40
CA CYS A 441 1.50 9.89 -1.66
C CYS A 441 2.74 9.89 -2.57
N GLY A 442 2.58 9.52 -3.84
CA GLY A 442 3.67 9.45 -4.82
C GLY A 442 4.05 10.82 -5.39
N ASN A 443 4.66 10.81 -6.57
CA ASN A 443 5.15 12.00 -7.26
C ASN A 443 4.06 13.05 -7.53
N ILE A 444 4.45 14.33 -7.49
CA ILE A 444 3.58 15.47 -7.78
C ILE A 444 3.52 15.68 -9.29
N HIS A 445 2.34 15.47 -9.90
CA HIS A 445 2.16 15.57 -11.35
C HIS A 445 2.30 17.02 -11.86
N LYS A 446 2.86 17.22 -13.06
CA LYS A 446 3.13 18.56 -13.64
C LYS A 446 1.93 19.50 -13.68
N ASP A 447 0.76 18.95 -13.94
CA ASP A 447 -0.45 19.75 -14.19
C ASP A 447 -1.29 19.95 -12.90
N SER A 448 -0.84 19.38 -11.78
CA SER A 448 -1.55 19.47 -10.49
C SER A 448 -1.53 20.89 -9.91
N PRO A 449 -2.52 21.26 -9.07
CA PRO A 449 -2.51 22.52 -8.34
C PRO A 449 -1.22 22.73 -7.52
N THR A 450 -0.68 21.66 -6.92
CA THR A 450 0.58 21.70 -6.16
C THR A 450 1.79 22.03 -7.05
N ALA A 451 1.90 21.40 -8.22
CA ALA A 451 2.99 21.67 -9.17
C ALA A 451 2.95 23.09 -9.76
N LYS A 452 1.76 23.71 -9.83
CA LYS A 452 1.60 25.12 -10.23
C LYS A 452 1.96 26.10 -9.11
N TYR A 453 1.92 25.65 -7.85
CA TYR A 453 2.23 26.46 -6.68
C TYR A 453 3.72 26.45 -6.33
N LEU A 454 4.36 25.29 -6.24
CA LEU A 454 5.75 25.14 -5.77
C LEU A 454 6.76 26.06 -6.48
N PRO A 455 6.69 26.27 -7.82
CA PRO A 455 7.58 27.23 -8.50
C PRO A 455 7.37 28.68 -8.07
N LYS A 456 6.15 29.07 -7.67
CA LYS A 456 5.83 30.44 -7.22
C LYS A 456 6.48 30.76 -5.88
N VAL A 457 6.79 29.75 -5.08
CA VAL A 457 7.53 29.88 -3.80
C VAL A 457 9.00 29.48 -3.93
N GLY A 458 9.52 29.43 -5.16
CA GLY A 458 10.95 29.23 -5.43
C GLY A 458 11.44 27.79 -5.40
N VAL A 459 10.55 26.79 -5.39
CA VAL A 459 10.93 25.38 -5.46
C VAL A 459 11.00 24.94 -6.92
N GLU A 460 12.16 24.47 -7.37
CA GLU A 460 12.34 23.94 -8.72
C GLU A 460 11.72 22.54 -8.85
N ARG A 461 11.40 22.15 -10.09
CA ARG A 461 10.69 20.89 -10.37
C ARG A 461 11.43 19.64 -9.87
N LYS A 462 12.75 19.62 -9.95
CA LYS A 462 13.59 18.52 -9.45
C LYS A 462 13.50 18.35 -7.93
N ASP A 463 13.06 19.40 -7.22
CA ASP A 463 13.00 19.48 -5.76
C ASP A 463 11.57 19.34 -5.23
N PHE A 464 10.58 19.05 -6.09
CA PHE A 464 9.17 18.88 -5.70
C PHE A 464 8.95 17.71 -4.73
N ASN A 465 9.83 16.71 -4.75
CA ASN A 465 9.71 15.50 -3.92
C ASN A 465 8.33 14.82 -4.13
N SER A 466 7.73 14.26 -3.07
CA SER A 466 6.46 13.52 -3.12
C SER A 466 5.37 14.16 -2.26
N TYR A 467 4.10 13.84 -2.53
CA TYR A 467 3.01 14.22 -1.62
C TYR A 467 3.22 13.65 -0.21
N GLY A 468 3.77 12.44 -0.10
CA GLY A 468 4.09 11.82 1.19
C GLY A 468 5.07 12.63 2.04
N SER A 469 6.09 13.21 1.43
CA SER A 469 7.06 14.07 2.12
C SER A 469 6.48 15.43 2.51
N GLY A 470 5.45 15.91 1.81
CA GLY A 470 4.78 17.18 2.08
C GLY A 470 3.76 17.15 3.22
N ARG A 471 3.60 16.03 3.95
CA ARG A 471 2.53 15.85 4.96
C ARG A 471 2.55 16.83 6.14
N GLY A 472 3.69 17.46 6.41
CA GLY A 472 3.80 18.53 7.41
C GLY A 472 3.39 19.91 6.87
N ASN A 473 3.05 20.01 5.59
CA ASN A 473 2.59 21.23 4.93
C ASN A 473 1.13 21.04 4.49
N ASP A 474 0.24 21.51 5.36
CA ASP A 474 -1.19 21.31 5.25
C ASP A 474 -1.85 22.13 4.14
N ASP A 475 -1.78 23.47 4.20
CA ASP A 475 -2.49 24.35 3.28
C ASP A 475 -1.87 24.30 1.86
N GLU A 476 -0.55 24.25 1.75
CA GLU A 476 0.15 24.52 0.49
C GLU A 476 0.48 23.28 -0.34
N VAL A 477 0.62 22.11 0.29
CA VAL A 477 0.93 20.85 -0.43
C VAL A 477 -0.21 19.84 -0.33
N MET A 478 -0.64 19.51 0.89
CA MET A 478 -1.57 18.40 1.10
C MET A 478 -3.03 18.73 0.78
N THR A 479 -3.51 19.93 1.12
CA THR A 479 -4.87 20.36 0.75
C THR A 479 -5.02 20.45 -0.77
N ARG A 480 -3.98 20.94 -1.47
CA ARG A 480 -3.89 20.94 -2.94
C ARG A 480 -3.76 19.55 -3.57
N GLY A 481 -3.12 18.62 -2.86
CA GLY A 481 -2.98 17.22 -3.26
C GLY A 481 -4.23 16.38 -3.04
N THR A 482 -5.15 16.84 -2.21
CA THR A 482 -6.38 16.10 -1.88
C THR A 482 -7.29 16.03 -3.11
N PHE A 483 -7.70 14.80 -3.47
CA PHE A 483 -8.38 14.42 -4.71
C PHE A 483 -7.61 14.73 -6.01
N ALA A 484 -6.31 15.03 -5.95
CA ALA A 484 -5.52 15.38 -7.15
C ALA A 484 -5.34 14.22 -8.15
N ASN A 485 -5.63 12.98 -7.74
CA ASN A 485 -5.66 11.82 -8.65
C ASN A 485 -6.90 11.82 -9.56
N ILE A 486 -7.92 12.63 -9.23
CA ILE A 486 -9.14 12.79 -10.00
C ILE A 486 -8.94 13.97 -10.96
N ARG A 487 -8.96 13.69 -12.26
CA ARG A 487 -8.43 14.61 -13.28
C ARG A 487 -9.17 15.97 -13.29
N ILE A 488 -10.51 15.99 -13.31
CA ILE A 488 -11.35 17.20 -13.43
C ILE A 488 -12.77 16.92 -12.87
N THR A 489 -13.41 17.88 -12.21
CA THR A 489 -14.83 17.84 -11.79
C THR A 489 -15.61 19.06 -12.32
N ILE A 490 -16.94 19.01 -12.31
CA ILE A 490 -17.80 20.16 -12.61
C ILE A 490 -18.13 20.86 -11.29
N HIS A 491 -17.76 22.14 -11.15
CA HIS A 491 -18.17 22.94 -10.01
C HIS A 491 -19.64 23.34 -10.17
N ILE A 492 -20.51 22.69 -9.41
CA ILE A 492 -21.97 22.75 -9.59
C ILE A 492 -22.51 24.20 -9.56
N PRO A 493 -22.09 25.11 -8.66
CA PRO A 493 -22.59 26.49 -8.67
C PRO A 493 -22.24 27.33 -9.89
N THR A 494 -21.08 27.08 -10.54
CA THR A 494 -20.63 27.88 -11.70
C THR A 494 -20.75 27.16 -13.04
N GLY A 495 -20.91 25.83 -13.05
CA GLY A 495 -20.91 24.99 -14.25
C GLY A 495 -19.54 24.81 -14.90
N GLU A 496 -18.47 25.34 -14.31
CA GLU A 496 -17.12 25.27 -14.86
C GLU A 496 -16.45 23.92 -14.56
N LYS A 497 -15.65 23.45 -15.52
CA LYS A 497 -14.78 22.29 -15.33
C LYS A 497 -13.49 22.73 -14.64
N LEU A 498 -13.33 22.35 -13.38
CA LEU A 498 -12.21 22.74 -12.53
C LEU A 498 -11.51 21.50 -11.93
N HIS A 499 -10.27 21.66 -11.48
CA HIS A 499 -9.69 20.66 -10.57
C HIS A 499 -10.46 20.69 -9.25
N VAL A 500 -10.48 19.54 -8.58
CA VAL A 500 -11.21 19.36 -7.31
C VAL A 500 -10.83 20.41 -6.26
N TYR A 501 -9.53 20.69 -6.10
CA TYR A 501 -9.05 21.72 -5.18
C TYR A 501 -9.59 23.12 -5.55
N ASP A 502 -9.52 23.51 -6.82
CA ASP A 502 -9.97 24.83 -7.27
C ASP A 502 -11.48 25.00 -7.07
N ALA A 503 -12.26 23.95 -7.35
CA ALA A 503 -13.70 23.91 -7.07
C ALA A 503 -14.00 24.07 -5.57
N ALA A 504 -13.26 23.38 -4.70
CA ALA A 504 -13.40 23.51 -3.24
C ALA A 504 -13.07 24.93 -2.76
N MET A 505 -11.99 25.53 -3.26
CA MET A 505 -11.56 26.88 -2.87
C MET A 505 -12.56 27.96 -3.33
N VAL A 506 -13.07 27.86 -4.55
CA VAL A 506 -14.13 28.76 -5.06
C VAL A 506 -15.36 28.68 -4.16
N GLY A 507 -15.74 27.46 -3.78
CA GLY A 507 -16.87 27.24 -2.90
C GLY A 507 -16.66 27.81 -1.49
N ILE A 508 -15.52 27.53 -0.84
CA ILE A 508 -15.12 28.11 0.46
C ILE A 508 -15.16 29.64 0.41
N HIS A 509 -14.63 30.23 -0.66
CA HIS A 509 -14.65 31.67 -0.85
C HIS A 509 -16.09 32.21 -1.00
N MET A 510 -16.99 31.47 -1.66
CA MET A 510 -18.41 31.82 -1.75
C MET A 510 -19.13 31.76 -0.39
N GLN A 511 -18.90 30.75 0.46
CA GLN A 511 -19.50 30.76 1.81
C GLN A 511 -19.00 31.94 2.64
N LYS A 512 -17.68 32.15 2.66
CA LYS A 512 -17.05 33.14 3.54
C LYS A 512 -17.39 34.59 3.15
N TYR A 513 -17.59 34.88 1.87
CA TYR A 513 -17.70 36.27 1.39
C TYR A 513 -19.01 36.61 0.65
N LYS A 514 -19.89 35.63 0.36
CA LYS A 514 -21.17 35.87 -0.36
C LYS A 514 -22.43 35.43 0.39
N ALA A 515 -22.35 35.13 1.69
CA ALA A 515 -23.50 34.72 2.52
C ALA A 515 -24.27 33.50 1.97
N ALA A 516 -23.55 32.54 1.39
CA ALA A 516 -24.14 31.27 0.99
C ALA A 516 -24.04 30.27 2.16
N GLU A 517 -25.16 29.96 2.84
CA GLU A 517 -25.26 28.93 3.88
C GLU A 517 -25.27 27.51 3.28
N GLN A 518 -24.20 27.11 2.57
CA GLN A 518 -24.13 25.79 1.91
C GLN A 518 -22.96 24.99 2.50
N SER A 519 -23.20 23.73 2.87
CA SER A 519 -22.21 22.80 3.46
C SER A 519 -21.88 21.62 2.51
N THR A 520 -20.66 21.05 2.61
CA THR A 520 -20.14 20.08 1.63
C THR A 520 -20.60 18.70 2.01
N ILE A 521 -21.03 17.92 1.02
CA ILE A 521 -21.10 16.48 1.15
C ILE A 521 -20.27 15.75 0.07
N VAL A 522 -19.76 14.57 0.38
CA VAL A 522 -19.20 13.67 -0.64
C VAL A 522 -20.19 12.54 -0.90
N SER A 523 -20.43 12.20 -2.17
CA SER A 523 -21.18 10.99 -2.54
C SER A 523 -20.22 9.94 -3.09
N ALA A 524 -20.35 8.70 -2.64
CA ALA A 524 -19.41 7.63 -2.98
C ALA A 524 -20.07 6.25 -3.15
N GLY A 525 -19.35 5.36 -3.84
CA GLY A 525 -19.73 3.97 -4.04
C GLY A 525 -19.50 3.08 -2.82
N ALA A 526 -19.31 1.77 -3.07
CA ALA A 526 -18.93 0.82 -2.03
C ALA A 526 -17.44 0.91 -1.68
N ASP A 527 -17.10 0.52 -0.46
CA ASP A 527 -15.76 0.41 0.10
C ASP A 527 -14.96 1.72 0.03
N TYR A 528 -15.65 2.84 0.28
CA TYR A 528 -15.08 4.18 0.25
C TYR A 528 -13.95 4.32 1.26
N GLY A 529 -12.80 4.77 0.77
CA GLY A 529 -11.60 4.93 1.58
C GLY A 529 -10.80 3.65 1.81
N SER A 530 -11.01 2.62 1.00
CA SER A 530 -10.17 1.42 1.03
C SER A 530 -8.68 1.74 0.82
N GLY A 531 -7.81 1.01 1.52
CA GLY A 531 -6.35 1.07 1.30
C GLY A 531 -5.52 1.52 2.51
N SER A 532 -4.81 2.63 2.39
CA SER A 532 -3.82 3.08 3.38
C SER A 532 -4.50 3.79 4.56
N ALA A 533 -3.98 3.63 5.78
CA ALA A 533 -4.46 4.29 7.00
C ALA A 533 -4.18 5.82 7.08
N ARG A 534 -4.06 6.51 5.94
CA ARG A 534 -3.66 7.93 5.87
C ARG A 534 -4.77 8.80 6.43
N ASP A 535 -4.52 9.45 7.55
CA ASP A 535 -5.42 10.46 8.15
C ASP A 535 -5.61 11.68 7.25
N TRP A 536 -4.65 12.00 6.38
CA TRP A 536 -4.76 13.02 5.35
C TRP A 536 -5.91 12.77 4.36
N ALA A 537 -6.38 11.52 4.22
CA ALA A 537 -7.61 11.23 3.50
C ALA A 537 -8.88 11.74 4.21
N ALA A 538 -8.80 12.19 5.47
CA ALA A 538 -9.86 12.87 6.19
C ALA A 538 -9.51 14.35 6.49
N LYS A 539 -8.26 14.66 6.85
CA LYS A 539 -7.79 16.06 7.07
C LYS A 539 -7.92 16.90 5.80
N GLY A 540 -7.55 16.34 4.65
CA GLY A 540 -7.67 17.01 3.35
C GLY A 540 -9.11 17.39 3.02
N PRO A 541 -10.06 16.42 2.99
CA PRO A 541 -11.48 16.70 2.87
C PRO A 541 -11.98 17.74 3.87
N MET A 542 -11.61 17.65 5.16
CA MET A 542 -12.00 18.64 6.16
C MET A 542 -11.48 20.05 5.85
N LEU A 543 -10.24 20.19 5.35
CA LEU A 543 -9.66 21.50 4.96
C LEU A 543 -10.26 22.06 3.67
N GLN A 544 -10.67 21.17 2.75
CA GLN A 544 -11.51 21.51 1.60
C GLN A 544 -12.98 21.70 1.99
N GLY A 545 -13.29 21.43 3.26
CA GLY A 545 -14.54 21.73 3.89
C GLY A 545 -15.63 20.65 3.84
N VAL A 546 -15.28 19.42 3.53
CA VAL A 546 -16.20 18.27 3.63
C VAL A 546 -16.81 18.16 5.03
N THR A 547 -18.16 18.21 5.14
CA THR A 547 -18.88 18.08 6.42
C THR A 547 -19.54 16.72 6.60
N ALA A 548 -19.95 16.07 5.51
CA ALA A 548 -20.46 14.71 5.54
C ALA A 548 -20.03 13.92 4.30
N VAL A 549 -20.07 12.60 4.40
CA VAL A 549 -19.89 11.67 3.29
C VAL A 549 -21.06 10.69 3.28
N ILE A 550 -21.72 10.51 2.14
CA ILE A 550 -22.74 9.50 1.89
C ILE A 550 -22.17 8.45 0.95
N ALA A 551 -21.98 7.22 1.43
CA ALA A 551 -21.39 6.12 0.66
C ALA A 551 -22.28 4.86 0.67
N LYS A 552 -22.09 3.91 -0.24
CA LYS A 552 -22.74 2.58 -0.08
C LYS A 552 -22.17 1.83 1.12
N SER A 553 -20.86 1.92 1.31
CA SER A 553 -20.14 1.38 2.46
C SER A 553 -18.79 2.10 2.61
N PHE A 554 -18.22 2.07 3.81
CA PHE A 554 -16.90 2.62 4.12
C PHE A 554 -15.91 1.52 4.45
N GLU A 555 -14.63 1.73 4.16
CA GLU A 555 -13.56 0.99 4.84
C GLU A 555 -13.42 1.48 6.30
N ARG A 556 -13.12 0.56 7.22
CA ARG A 556 -13.16 0.77 8.67
C ARG A 556 -12.25 1.90 9.14
N ILE A 557 -10.98 1.89 8.73
CA ILE A 557 -9.98 2.88 9.17
C ILE A 557 -10.35 4.26 8.62
N HIS A 558 -10.78 4.32 7.36
CA HIS A 558 -11.17 5.59 6.77
C HIS A 558 -12.40 6.21 7.47
N ARG A 559 -13.43 5.41 7.75
CA ARG A 559 -14.61 5.86 8.52
C ARG A 559 -14.21 6.42 9.89
N SER A 560 -13.34 5.71 10.61
CA SER A 560 -12.75 6.19 11.87
C SER A 560 -12.02 7.53 11.71
N ASN A 561 -11.22 7.70 10.66
CA ASN A 561 -10.53 8.96 10.38
C ASN A 561 -11.50 10.11 10.08
N LEU A 562 -12.60 9.86 9.36
CA LEU A 562 -13.65 10.86 9.10
C LEU A 562 -14.27 11.35 10.41
N VAL A 563 -14.68 10.43 11.28
CA VAL A 563 -15.20 10.73 12.63
C VAL A 563 -14.16 11.50 13.45
N GLY A 564 -12.90 11.07 13.43
CA GLY A 564 -11.80 11.73 14.13
C GLY A 564 -11.58 13.18 13.69
N MET A 565 -11.93 13.52 12.45
CA MET A 565 -11.89 14.89 11.91
C MET A 565 -13.22 15.63 11.99
N GLY A 566 -14.25 15.05 12.62
CA GLY A 566 -15.57 15.67 12.75
C GLY A 566 -16.43 15.63 11.48
N ILE A 567 -16.04 14.86 10.45
CA ILE A 567 -16.84 14.63 9.24
C ILE A 567 -17.87 13.54 9.53
N ILE A 568 -19.11 13.74 9.11
CA ILE A 568 -20.24 12.82 9.35
C ILE A 568 -20.25 11.69 8.30
N PRO A 569 -20.00 10.42 8.67
CA PRO A 569 -20.13 9.29 7.73
C PRO A 569 -21.57 8.76 7.71
N LEU A 570 -22.15 8.65 6.51
CA LEU A 570 -23.50 8.17 6.25
C LEU A 570 -23.45 7.05 5.21
N SER A 571 -24.28 6.02 5.40
CA SER A 571 -24.47 5.00 4.38
C SER A 571 -25.91 4.89 3.90
N PHE A 572 -26.07 4.66 2.59
CA PHE A 572 -27.36 4.29 2.03
C PHE A 572 -27.90 3.01 2.70
N LYS A 573 -29.23 2.82 2.74
CA LYS A 573 -29.80 1.57 3.24
C LYS A 573 -29.42 0.40 2.33
N PRO A 574 -29.40 -0.85 2.84
CA PRO A 574 -29.07 -2.01 2.03
C PRO A 574 -29.94 -2.10 0.77
N GLY A 575 -29.28 -2.19 -0.39
CA GLY A 575 -29.97 -2.23 -1.69
C GLY A 575 -30.33 -0.87 -2.27
N GLU A 576 -29.93 0.24 -1.64
CA GLU A 576 -30.05 1.60 -2.19
C GLU A 576 -28.67 2.17 -2.55
N ASP A 577 -28.66 3.08 -3.53
CA ASP A 577 -27.50 3.90 -3.88
C ASP A 577 -27.92 5.17 -4.62
N ALA A 578 -26.94 6.00 -4.96
CA ALA A 578 -27.15 7.22 -5.71
C ALA A 578 -27.88 6.98 -7.05
N ASP A 579 -27.51 5.94 -7.80
CA ASP A 579 -28.10 5.66 -9.12
C ASP A 579 -29.57 5.22 -8.99
N MET A 580 -29.87 4.31 -8.05
CA MET A 580 -31.22 3.82 -7.77
C MET A 580 -32.14 4.90 -7.24
N LEU A 581 -31.62 5.80 -6.40
CA LEU A 581 -32.35 6.97 -5.91
C LEU A 581 -32.43 8.09 -6.97
N GLY A 582 -31.72 7.93 -8.10
CA GLY A 582 -31.62 8.91 -9.18
C GLY A 582 -31.04 10.23 -8.70
N LEU A 583 -30.03 10.17 -7.83
CA LEU A 583 -29.23 11.30 -7.38
C LEU A 583 -28.19 11.59 -8.44
N THR A 584 -28.21 12.80 -8.97
CA THR A 584 -27.30 13.25 -10.03
C THR A 584 -26.05 13.92 -9.45
N GLY A 585 -26.07 14.25 -8.16
CA GLY A 585 -25.03 15.03 -7.49
C GLY A 585 -25.22 16.53 -7.64
N HIS A 586 -26.21 16.99 -8.42
CA HIS A 586 -26.57 18.40 -8.58
C HIS A 586 -27.57 18.88 -7.53
N GLU A 587 -28.19 17.96 -6.78
CA GLU A 587 -29.18 18.27 -5.75
C GLU A 587 -28.54 18.85 -4.50
N ARG A 588 -29.25 19.78 -3.84
CA ARG A 588 -28.89 20.20 -2.48
C ARG A 588 -29.48 19.22 -1.48
N CYS A 589 -28.63 18.60 -0.67
CA CYS A 589 -29.05 17.65 0.35
C CYS A 589 -29.10 18.31 1.73
N THR A 590 -30.18 18.07 2.46
CA THR A 590 -30.35 18.43 3.88
C THR A 590 -30.36 17.15 4.69
N ILE A 591 -29.48 17.04 5.68
CA ILE A 591 -29.38 15.89 6.59
C ILE A 591 -30.06 16.29 7.90
N GLU A 592 -31.14 15.60 8.26
CA GLU A 592 -31.89 15.85 9.49
C GLU A 592 -31.18 15.21 10.69
N LEU A 593 -30.46 16.03 11.47
CA LEU A 593 -29.83 15.61 12.73
C LEU A 593 -30.52 16.27 13.94
N PRO A 594 -30.68 15.54 15.07
CA PRO A 594 -31.07 16.15 16.34
C PRO A 594 -30.15 17.30 16.73
N ARG A 595 -30.70 18.33 17.39
CA ARG A 595 -29.92 19.49 17.84
C ARG A 595 -29.02 19.18 19.01
N ASP A 596 -29.44 18.26 19.87
CA ASP A 596 -28.68 17.80 21.03
C ASP A 596 -28.00 16.46 20.69
N ILE A 597 -26.68 16.39 20.86
CA ILE A 597 -25.91 15.18 20.62
C ILE A 597 -26.37 14.01 21.49
N SER A 598 -26.90 14.28 22.68
CA SER A 598 -27.39 13.25 23.61
C SER A 598 -28.62 12.51 23.09
N GLU A 599 -29.33 13.09 22.13
CA GLU A 599 -30.47 12.46 21.44
C GLU A 599 -30.01 11.52 20.31
N ILE A 600 -28.75 11.62 19.87
CA ILE A 600 -28.18 10.78 18.83
C ILE A 600 -27.74 9.44 19.43
N LYS A 601 -28.27 8.34 18.87
CA LYS A 601 -27.85 6.98 19.22
C LYS A 601 -26.81 6.46 18.22
N PRO A 602 -25.83 5.65 18.67
CA PRO A 602 -24.91 5.01 17.75
C PRO A 602 -25.63 4.17 16.69
N GLY A 603 -25.20 4.31 15.43
CA GLY A 603 -25.78 3.59 14.29
C GLY A 603 -27.22 3.97 13.93
N GLN A 604 -27.75 5.11 14.42
CA GLN A 604 -29.13 5.49 14.14
C GLN A 604 -29.37 5.83 12.66
N ASP A 605 -30.59 5.65 12.20
CA ASP A 605 -31.00 6.12 10.88
C ASP A 605 -31.36 7.62 10.94
N VAL A 606 -30.99 8.35 9.91
CA VAL A 606 -31.29 9.77 9.71
C VAL A 606 -31.91 9.99 8.35
N LYS A 607 -32.76 11.00 8.25
CA LYS A 607 -33.45 11.34 7.00
C LYS A 607 -32.62 12.34 6.21
N VAL A 608 -32.49 12.12 4.92
CA VAL A 608 -31.90 13.05 3.96
C VAL A 608 -32.97 13.50 2.99
N THR A 609 -33.06 14.80 2.76
CA THR A 609 -34.00 15.41 1.81
C THR A 609 -33.26 16.26 0.80
N THR A 610 -33.64 16.15 -0.47
CA THR A 610 -33.10 16.98 -1.54
C THR A 610 -34.01 18.17 -1.84
N ASP A 611 -33.47 19.22 -2.45
CA ASP A 611 -34.23 20.39 -2.93
C ASP A 611 -35.25 20.07 -4.04
N ASN A 612 -35.09 18.95 -4.74
CA ASN A 612 -36.12 18.40 -5.64
C ASN A 612 -37.19 17.55 -4.94
N ALA A 613 -37.31 17.67 -3.61
CA ALA A 613 -38.29 17.01 -2.74
C ALA A 613 -38.20 15.47 -2.67
N LYS A 614 -37.12 14.85 -3.17
CA LYS A 614 -36.84 13.45 -2.85
C LYS A 614 -36.38 13.32 -1.40
N SER A 615 -36.74 12.22 -0.76
CA SER A 615 -36.26 11.89 0.57
C SER A 615 -35.90 10.42 0.66
N PHE A 616 -34.80 10.15 1.35
CA PHE A 616 -34.30 8.81 1.59
C PHE A 616 -33.69 8.74 3.00
N THR A 617 -33.43 7.53 3.46
CA THR A 617 -32.89 7.28 4.80
C THR A 617 -31.43 6.86 4.65
N CYS A 618 -30.57 7.37 5.53
CA CYS A 618 -29.19 6.93 5.64
C CYS A 618 -28.91 6.43 7.06
N THR A 619 -28.04 5.43 7.20
CA THR A 619 -27.51 5.02 8.49
C THR A 619 -26.33 5.91 8.88
N LEU A 620 -26.36 6.46 10.10
CA LEU A 620 -25.34 7.33 10.67
C LEU A 620 -24.24 6.49 11.34
N HIS A 621 -23.03 6.53 10.79
CA HIS A 621 -21.91 5.67 11.20
C HIS A 621 -21.04 6.27 12.31
N PHE A 622 -21.69 6.81 13.35
CA PHE A 622 -21.10 6.90 14.68
C PHE A 622 -21.41 5.60 15.40
N ASP A 623 -20.45 4.71 15.49
CA ASP A 623 -20.68 3.32 15.90
C ASP A 623 -20.60 3.15 17.43
N THR A 624 -20.06 4.15 18.13
CA THR A 624 -19.92 4.13 19.60
C THR A 624 -20.27 5.47 20.23
N LYS A 625 -20.55 5.48 21.55
CA LYS A 625 -20.75 6.73 22.30
C LYS A 625 -19.50 7.61 22.36
N VAL A 626 -18.32 6.99 22.29
CA VAL A 626 -17.05 7.71 22.29
C VAL A 626 -16.88 8.51 21.00
N GLU A 627 -17.28 7.93 19.87
CA GLU A 627 -17.29 8.62 18.57
C GLU A 627 -18.26 9.81 18.52
N LEU A 628 -19.43 9.68 19.17
CA LEU A 628 -20.34 10.81 19.34
C LEU A 628 -19.71 11.93 20.18
N ALA A 629 -18.96 11.58 21.23
CA ALA A 629 -18.23 12.57 22.01
C ALA A 629 -17.14 13.25 21.17
N TYR A 630 -16.43 12.53 20.29
CA TYR A 630 -15.48 13.15 19.37
C TYR A 630 -16.16 14.17 18.45
N PHE A 631 -17.29 13.78 17.85
CA PHE A 631 -18.04 14.67 16.97
C PHE A 631 -18.56 15.93 17.69
N ASP A 632 -19.07 15.78 18.92
CA ASP A 632 -19.53 16.91 19.75
C ASP A 632 -18.43 17.95 20.01
N HIS A 633 -17.17 17.48 20.11
CA HIS A 633 -16.01 18.34 20.32
C HIS A 633 -15.37 18.82 19.01
N GLY A 634 -15.97 18.51 17.84
CA GLY A 634 -15.44 18.87 16.52
C GLY A 634 -14.26 18.00 16.06
N GLY A 635 -14.01 16.87 16.72
CA GLY A 635 -12.97 15.90 16.37
C GLY A 635 -12.27 15.30 17.60
N ILE A 636 -11.45 14.27 17.36
CA ILE A 636 -10.73 13.53 18.41
C ILE A 636 -9.64 14.38 19.08
N LEU A 637 -8.89 15.20 18.33
CA LEU A 637 -7.82 16.03 18.90
C LEU A 637 -8.35 17.15 19.80
N PRO A 638 -9.40 17.92 19.41
CA PRO A 638 -10.08 18.83 20.32
C PRO A 638 -10.56 18.14 21.61
N TYR A 639 -11.17 16.96 21.51
CA TYR A 639 -11.62 16.17 22.66
C TYR A 639 -10.47 15.83 23.61
N VAL A 640 -9.37 15.26 23.10
CA VAL A 640 -8.22 14.86 23.93
C VAL A 640 -7.51 16.06 24.55
N LYS A 641 -7.42 17.20 23.84
CA LYS A 641 -6.85 18.44 24.38
C LYS A 641 -7.64 18.93 25.60
N LEU A 642 -8.97 18.92 25.51
CA LEU A 642 -9.85 19.36 26.61
C LEU A 642 -9.82 18.39 27.79
N LEU A 643 -9.82 17.07 27.54
CA LEU A 643 -9.72 16.06 28.58
C LEU A 643 -8.38 16.15 29.34
N SER A 644 -7.28 16.33 28.62
CA SER A 644 -5.94 16.46 29.21
C SER A 644 -5.82 17.71 30.10
N PHE A 645 -6.47 18.81 29.69
CA PHE A 645 -6.53 20.03 30.50
C PHE A 645 -7.29 19.80 31.82
N TRP A 646 -8.40 19.06 31.77
CA TRP A 646 -9.18 18.68 32.95
C TRP A 646 -8.43 17.76 33.91
N ILE A 647 -7.77 16.71 33.40
CA ILE A 647 -6.98 15.77 34.22
C ILE A 647 -5.81 16.50 34.90
N CYS A 648 -5.09 17.34 34.17
CA CYS A 648 -4.02 18.17 34.75
C CYS A 648 -4.53 19.13 35.83
N SER A 649 -5.73 19.68 35.66
CA SER A 649 -6.35 20.60 36.63
C SER A 649 -6.79 19.87 37.91
N LEU A 650 -7.32 18.65 37.78
CA LEU A 650 -7.69 17.79 38.91
C LEU A 650 -6.48 17.25 39.68
N SER A 651 -5.34 17.02 39.01
CA SER A 651 -4.10 16.59 39.67
C SER A 651 -3.34 17.69 40.43
N ARG A 652 -3.76 18.97 40.25
CA ARG A 652 -3.22 20.14 40.95
C ARG A 652 -4.09 20.61 42.12
N LEU A 653 -5.26 20.00 42.31
CA LEU A 653 -6.11 20.11 43.49
C LEU A 653 -5.82 18.91 44.42
#